data_AF-A0A9W7ACZ4-F1
#
_entry.id   AF-A0A9W7ACZ4-F1
#
_cell.length_a   1.000
_cell.length_b   1.000
_cell.length_c   1.000
_cell.angle_alpha   90.00
_cell.angle_beta   90.00
_cell.angle_gamma   90.00
#
_symmetry.space_group_name_H-M   'P 1'
#
loop_
_entity.id
_entity.type
_entity.pdbx_description
1 polymer ?
#
loop_
_entity_poly.entity_id
_entity_poly.type
_entity_poly.pdbx_seq_one_letter_code
_entity_poly.pdbx_strand_id
1 'polypeptide(L)'
;MKTLSRSTLRAVFLPFLLLSSVVPSASASATADAPCTQLKTTLNYSQSNSPRDISSVLRVVVEKVNRELEGVIDVDVEWTGSELHRKVGTYSIKSSVTRRLGDTTTKECFEVPFVIADTNECELPVGHVMAHRCHESAACVNTNGGYECQCEGEDGWGKSLVESTIKGKKSTAGSCDANDDECRSGFICPVDPCQPNGASDCDTSKGAKCVSQVFKDGTGVAYSCECPVKTLGNGHMCSANDEVPSPKVGFDGKPTEATINADYCSCTTPSVDQCAGFPACEAKNTACKTKKDGSSPSCECKPGYVSTKEHGCVDETPPALKLRCDPDSDGITKLRQGDNYEECAVDIEDDNAEDLARSLKITYSEPLPSGCLRKMGDFHVNYTVATPWTEPPFQRVTRTVKVADLDECKISAQEESHFCLEALPRCDISAGAICKNTPGSYTCECPKCTTGDGFLPISGLKLNDPSSPVNYSGGTGCQDNCKPEITLKGPNPKVFRACKCGGLLGMTKNARKMERNEGEAGNFDVDVKALIKVSAGAELCATKDNKDVVQPSNCASAVDHTPDGVVDLTSQIQVGDPVKHPTKKNSWRVPYNVVDKAGNRASTVWRDVRVDELTFDELETVMREEFEAEKKKAVNEAVAAATRKEKQECDGQKRTLRAEIESDGDNASGKRNKRGRNNSCPKCETCPPPPTCGEDDGKSTTKLSNELRNCKTDLTNAKRSGARATSANDSDSDERSNILASLEDLFPLFLLLIVGCSAVGLFVLVLQRAKSALGADGGKSANNDARAADLAKSVYYHSPRHGSQPLSPDVKNGGNDRMKTRLQNRKAPGERNMCLGFGSIFECG
;
A
#
# COMPACT_ATOMS: atom_id res chain seq x y z
N MET A 1 45.77 41.26 8.04
CA MET A 1 46.88 42.05 8.63
C MET A 1 48.02 41.11 8.98
N LYS A 2 49.24 41.40 8.46
CA LYS A 2 50.61 41.17 9.01
C LYS A 2 50.81 40.00 10.02
N THR A 3 51.80 39.10 9.96
CA THR A 3 53.17 39.11 9.37
C THR A 3 53.88 37.77 9.66
N LEU A 4 54.76 37.33 8.73
CA LEU A 4 56.11 36.68 8.87
C LEU A 4 56.25 35.42 9.78
N SER A 5 57.00 34.36 9.41
CA SER A 5 58.43 34.37 9.05
C SER A 5 58.92 33.03 8.47
N ARG A 6 59.99 33.12 7.67
CA ARG A 6 60.80 32.06 7.02
C ARG A 6 61.76 31.36 8.00
N SER A 7 62.44 30.34 7.45
CA SER A 7 63.73 29.68 7.83
C SER A 7 63.51 28.29 8.47
N THR A 8 64.16 27.18 8.08
CA THR A 8 65.48 26.98 7.44
C THR A 8 65.54 25.56 6.84
N LEU A 9 66.16 25.47 5.66
CA LEU A 9 66.51 24.23 4.95
C LEU A 9 67.68 23.53 5.66
N ARG A 10 67.59 22.22 5.93
CA ARG A 10 68.75 21.32 6.04
C ARG A 10 68.42 19.99 5.37
N ALA A 11 69.08 19.76 4.23
CA ALA A 11 69.11 18.50 3.52
C ALA A 11 69.97 17.48 4.29
N VAL A 12 69.42 16.29 4.51
CA VAL A 12 70.20 15.09 4.85
C VAL A 12 69.93 14.09 3.73
N PHE A 13 70.95 13.93 2.87
CA PHE A 13 71.05 12.84 1.90
C PHE A 13 71.35 11.54 2.65
N LEU A 14 70.52 10.51 2.44
CA LEU A 14 70.77 9.14 2.87
C LEU A 14 70.51 8.24 1.65
N PRO A 15 71.49 7.43 1.19
CA PRO A 15 71.33 6.60 0.01
C PRO A 15 70.67 5.28 0.43
N PHE A 16 69.46 5.01 -0.05
CA PHE A 16 68.85 3.69 0.08
C PHE A 16 69.18 2.84 -1.15
N LEU A 17 69.98 1.81 -0.90
CA LEU A 17 70.34 0.73 -1.79
C LEU A 17 69.09 0.02 -2.33
N LEU A 18 69.00 -0.07 -3.66
CA LEU A 18 68.14 -0.98 -4.39
C LEU A 18 68.57 -2.43 -4.13
N LEU A 19 67.87 -3.10 -3.23
CA LEU A 19 67.85 -4.57 -3.13
C LEU A 19 66.57 -5.06 -3.79
N SER A 20 66.68 -5.45 -5.05
CA SER A 20 65.67 -6.17 -5.82
C SER A 20 65.47 -7.55 -5.19
N SER A 21 64.53 -7.65 -4.27
CA SER A 21 63.97 -8.94 -3.86
C SER A 21 62.99 -9.38 -4.95
N VAL A 22 63.45 -10.32 -5.76
CA VAL A 22 62.57 -11.14 -6.61
C VAL A 22 61.73 -11.97 -5.64
N VAL A 23 60.53 -11.50 -5.34
CA VAL A 23 59.49 -12.31 -4.70
C VAL A 23 59.03 -13.30 -5.77
N PRO A 24 59.22 -14.62 -5.59
CA PRO A 24 58.59 -15.58 -6.48
C PRO A 24 57.08 -15.39 -6.35
N SER A 25 56.44 -15.01 -7.46
CA SER A 25 54.99 -15.11 -7.61
C SER A 25 54.62 -16.56 -7.41
N ALA A 26 54.20 -16.90 -6.20
CA ALA A 26 53.57 -18.18 -5.90
C ALA A 26 52.34 -18.26 -6.80
N SER A 27 52.44 -19.11 -7.82
CA SER A 27 51.31 -19.65 -8.54
C SER A 27 50.30 -20.10 -7.50
N ALA A 28 49.10 -19.51 -7.54
CA ALA A 28 47.97 -19.86 -6.70
C ALA A 28 47.72 -21.36 -6.89
N SER A 29 48.23 -22.15 -5.94
CA SER A 29 47.87 -23.55 -5.79
C SER A 29 46.36 -23.58 -5.64
N ALA A 30 45.69 -24.30 -6.54
CA ALA A 30 44.25 -24.56 -6.50
C ALA A 30 43.90 -25.05 -5.08
N THR A 31 43.44 -24.14 -4.24
CA THR A 31 42.86 -24.45 -2.94
C THR A 31 41.63 -25.27 -3.25
N ALA A 32 41.59 -26.52 -2.79
CA ALA A 32 40.41 -27.37 -2.89
C ALA A 32 39.17 -26.53 -2.53
N ASP A 33 38.26 -26.35 -3.49
CA ASP A 33 37.12 -25.46 -3.36
C ASP A 33 36.40 -25.76 -2.06
N ALA A 34 36.33 -24.76 -1.17
CA ALA A 34 35.58 -24.91 0.07
C ALA A 34 34.14 -25.32 -0.29
N PRO A 35 33.56 -26.31 0.41
CA PRO A 35 32.22 -26.80 0.08
C PRO A 35 31.22 -25.64 0.16
N CYS A 36 30.38 -25.51 -0.87
CA CYS A 36 29.36 -24.46 -0.96
C CYS A 36 28.33 -24.63 0.18
N THR A 37 27.85 -23.51 0.73
CA THR A 37 26.86 -23.53 1.80
C THR A 37 25.47 -23.75 1.21
N GLN A 38 24.76 -24.79 1.63
CA GLN A 38 23.41 -25.05 1.13
C GLN A 38 22.41 -24.02 1.69
N LEU A 39 21.60 -23.39 0.83
CA LEU A 39 20.50 -22.52 1.28
C LEU A 39 19.41 -23.32 1.98
N LYS A 40 18.67 -22.67 2.90
CA LYS A 40 17.67 -23.37 3.73
C LYS A 40 16.44 -23.79 2.93
N THR A 41 16.05 -23.00 1.93
CA THR A 41 14.88 -23.30 1.10
C THR A 41 15.25 -24.28 -0.02
N THR A 42 14.47 -25.36 -0.15
CA THR A 42 14.46 -26.23 -1.32
C THR A 42 13.33 -25.83 -2.26
N LEU A 43 13.59 -25.71 -3.57
CA LEU A 43 12.53 -25.46 -4.55
C LEU A 43 11.90 -26.80 -4.95
N ASN A 44 10.58 -26.92 -4.89
CA ASN A 44 9.88 -28.15 -5.26
C ASN A 44 9.00 -27.88 -6.48
N TYR A 45 9.20 -28.63 -7.54
CA TYR A 45 8.38 -28.59 -8.75
C TYR A 45 7.77 -29.96 -8.97
N SER A 46 6.52 -30.04 -9.44
CA SER A 46 6.10 -31.24 -10.17
C SER A 46 6.73 -31.19 -11.54
N GLN A 47 7.02 -32.34 -12.15
CA GLN A 47 7.53 -32.43 -13.51
C GLN A 47 6.68 -31.61 -14.50
N SER A 48 5.35 -31.60 -14.35
CA SER A 48 4.42 -30.77 -15.15
C SER A 48 4.54 -29.26 -14.98
N ASN A 49 4.97 -28.82 -13.81
CA ASN A 49 5.21 -27.41 -13.50
C ASN A 49 6.71 -27.09 -13.47
N SER A 50 7.55 -28.03 -13.89
CA SER A 50 8.99 -27.83 -13.90
C SER A 50 9.33 -26.75 -14.92
N PRO A 51 10.24 -25.83 -14.58
CA PRO A 51 10.66 -24.80 -15.52
C PRO A 51 11.20 -25.42 -16.80
N ARG A 52 10.66 -24.99 -17.95
CA ARG A 52 11.07 -25.50 -19.26
C ARG A 52 12.51 -25.16 -19.59
N ASP A 53 12.93 -23.99 -19.15
CA ASP A 53 14.27 -23.45 -19.33
C ASP A 53 14.94 -23.14 -17.99
N ILE A 54 16.26 -23.07 -18.03
CA ILE A 54 17.07 -22.67 -16.87
C ILE A 54 16.79 -21.22 -16.47
N SER A 55 16.51 -20.32 -17.43
CA SER A 55 16.24 -18.89 -17.20
C SER A 55 15.13 -18.67 -16.17
N SER A 56 14.12 -19.52 -16.21
CA SER A 56 12.99 -19.54 -15.28
C SER A 56 13.38 -20.02 -13.88
N VAL A 57 14.35 -20.92 -13.75
CA VAL A 57 14.94 -21.33 -12.46
C VAL A 57 15.85 -20.25 -11.91
N LEU A 58 16.66 -19.60 -12.77
CA LEU A 58 17.61 -18.55 -12.38
C LEU A 58 16.91 -17.40 -11.64
N ARG A 59 15.72 -17.00 -12.10
CA ARG A 59 14.87 -16.03 -11.39
C ARG A 59 14.63 -16.46 -9.95
N VAL A 60 14.13 -17.69 -9.77
CA VAL A 60 13.76 -18.20 -8.45
C VAL A 60 14.99 -18.33 -7.56
N VAL A 61 16.11 -18.80 -8.10
CA VAL A 61 17.40 -18.89 -7.38
C VAL A 61 17.83 -17.51 -6.88
N VAL A 62 17.85 -16.51 -7.76
CA VAL A 62 18.26 -15.14 -7.40
C VAL A 62 17.30 -14.51 -6.40
N GLU A 63 16.00 -14.71 -6.58
CA GLU A 63 14.98 -14.26 -5.62
C GLU A 63 15.19 -14.90 -4.24
N LYS A 64 15.50 -16.20 -4.17
CA LYS A 64 15.82 -16.88 -2.90
C LYS A 64 17.09 -16.35 -2.27
N VAL A 65 18.16 -16.19 -3.07
CA VAL A 65 19.43 -15.62 -2.64
C VAL A 65 19.21 -14.23 -2.02
N ASN A 66 18.51 -13.34 -2.73
CA ASN A 66 18.23 -11.98 -2.27
C ASN A 66 17.30 -11.92 -1.04
N ARG A 67 16.45 -12.93 -0.86
CA ARG A 67 15.53 -13.02 0.28
C ARG A 67 16.18 -13.61 1.54
N GLU A 68 17.08 -14.57 1.38
CA GLU A 68 17.74 -15.26 2.51
C GLU A 68 19.05 -14.60 2.94
N LEU A 69 19.69 -13.83 2.07
CA LEU A 69 20.97 -13.18 2.32
C LEU A 69 20.82 -11.66 2.30
N GLU A 70 21.38 -11.00 3.31
CA GLU A 70 21.42 -9.53 3.37
C GLU A 70 22.64 -8.98 2.61
N GLY A 71 22.49 -7.76 2.08
CA GLY A 71 23.60 -7.00 1.50
C GLY A 71 24.11 -7.53 0.16
N VAL A 72 23.32 -8.30 -0.58
CA VAL A 72 23.73 -8.87 -1.89
C VAL A 72 24.00 -7.76 -2.90
N ILE A 73 25.19 -7.80 -3.53
CA ILE A 73 25.61 -6.85 -4.59
C ILE A 73 25.94 -7.54 -5.91
N ASP A 74 26.22 -8.85 -5.89
CA ASP A 74 26.60 -9.63 -7.05
C ASP A 74 26.12 -11.07 -6.85
N VAL A 75 25.45 -11.64 -7.84
CA VAL A 75 25.06 -13.06 -7.87
C VAL A 75 25.57 -13.63 -9.19
N ASP A 76 26.51 -14.55 -9.10
CA ASP A 76 27.06 -15.27 -10.24
C ASP A 76 26.54 -16.71 -10.19
N VAL A 77 25.65 -17.05 -11.12
CA VAL A 77 25.04 -18.38 -11.18
C VAL A 77 25.70 -19.16 -12.29
N GLU A 78 26.39 -20.24 -11.90
CA GLU A 78 26.96 -21.20 -12.83
C GLU A 78 26.01 -22.38 -12.95
N TRP A 79 25.70 -22.75 -14.19
CA TRP A 79 24.90 -23.95 -14.45
C TRP A 79 25.50 -24.77 -15.59
N THR A 80 25.22 -26.06 -15.55
CA THR A 80 25.56 -27.02 -16.60
C THR A 80 24.37 -27.94 -16.83
N GLY A 81 24.13 -28.33 -18.09
CA GLY A 81 23.03 -29.19 -18.48
C GLY A 81 21.83 -28.43 -19.06
N SER A 82 21.19 -29.03 -20.06
CA SER A 82 20.26 -28.35 -20.97
C SER A 82 18.79 -28.65 -20.80
N GLU A 83 18.43 -29.60 -19.95
CA GLU A 83 17.04 -29.97 -19.76
C GLU A 83 16.81 -30.33 -18.30
N LEU A 84 16.29 -29.36 -17.55
CA LEU A 84 15.61 -29.63 -16.28
C LEU A 84 14.19 -30.14 -16.52
N HIS A 85 13.59 -29.74 -17.64
CA HIS A 85 12.29 -30.21 -18.04
C HIS A 85 12.29 -31.74 -18.20
N ARG A 86 11.27 -32.39 -17.64
CA ARG A 86 11.05 -33.86 -17.65
C ARG A 86 12.02 -34.73 -16.84
N LYS A 87 13.13 -34.21 -16.30
CA LYS A 87 14.02 -35.02 -15.46
C LYS A 87 13.59 -34.96 -14.00
N VAL A 88 13.19 -36.10 -13.45
CA VAL A 88 12.81 -36.24 -12.05
C VAL A 88 14.06 -36.51 -11.21
N GLY A 89 14.17 -35.82 -10.09
CA GLY A 89 15.34 -35.96 -9.21
C GLY A 89 15.62 -34.71 -8.38
N THR A 90 16.71 -34.80 -7.61
CA THR A 90 17.26 -33.68 -6.85
C THR A 90 18.41 -33.06 -7.61
N TYR A 91 18.34 -31.76 -7.79
CA TYR A 91 19.34 -30.95 -8.46
C TYR A 91 19.84 -29.86 -7.50
N SER A 92 21.04 -29.35 -7.74
CA SER A 92 21.54 -28.16 -7.07
C SER A 92 22.13 -27.19 -8.09
N ILE A 93 21.83 -25.91 -7.90
CA ILE A 93 22.48 -24.84 -8.64
C ILE A 93 23.51 -24.19 -7.73
N LYS A 94 24.74 -24.06 -8.23
CA LYS A 94 25.81 -23.35 -7.54
C LYS A 94 25.73 -21.87 -7.89
N SER A 95 25.70 -21.04 -6.87
CA SER A 95 25.71 -19.59 -7.00
C SER A 95 26.82 -19.02 -6.14
N SER A 96 27.70 -18.24 -6.74
CA SER A 96 28.67 -17.42 -6.01
C SER A 96 28.03 -16.06 -5.73
N VAL A 97 27.87 -15.71 -4.46
CA VAL A 97 27.22 -14.47 -4.03
C VAL A 97 28.26 -13.55 -3.40
N THR A 98 28.35 -12.32 -3.90
CA THR A 98 29.10 -11.25 -3.23
C THR A 98 28.16 -10.39 -2.42
N ARG A 99 28.47 -10.22 -1.13
CA ARG A 99 27.68 -9.42 -0.18
C ARG A 99 28.51 -8.29 0.42
N ARG A 100 27.87 -7.16 0.70
CA ARG A 100 28.42 -6.04 1.45
C ARG A 100 27.70 -5.93 2.80
N LEU A 101 28.40 -6.26 3.88
CA LEU A 101 27.92 -6.15 5.26
C LEU A 101 28.74 -5.07 5.98
N GLY A 102 28.15 -3.89 6.15
CA GLY A 102 28.88 -2.69 6.57
C GLY A 102 29.96 -2.33 5.55
N ASP A 103 31.21 -2.19 6.01
CA ASP A 103 32.36 -1.87 5.15
C ASP A 103 33.05 -3.12 4.55
N THR A 104 32.58 -4.32 4.91
CA THR A 104 33.20 -5.57 4.45
C THR A 104 32.48 -6.14 3.25
N THR A 105 33.24 -6.56 2.23
CA THR A 105 32.72 -7.28 1.06
C THR A 105 33.22 -8.72 1.10
N THR A 106 32.29 -9.68 1.08
CA THR A 106 32.59 -11.12 1.15
C THR A 106 32.02 -11.82 -0.08
N LYS A 107 32.75 -12.79 -0.63
CA LYS A 107 32.31 -13.65 -1.74
C LYS A 107 32.19 -15.07 -1.21
N GLU A 108 31.01 -15.65 -1.26
CA GLU A 108 30.68 -16.96 -0.69
C GLU A 108 29.96 -17.83 -1.73
N CYS A 109 30.25 -19.13 -1.74
CA CYS A 109 29.53 -20.08 -2.59
C CYS A 109 28.31 -20.64 -1.87
N PHE A 110 27.17 -20.65 -2.56
CA PHE A 110 25.92 -21.22 -2.11
C PHE A 110 25.41 -22.29 -3.08
N GLU A 111 24.77 -23.33 -2.53
CA GLU A 111 24.04 -24.32 -3.30
C GLU A 111 22.54 -24.17 -3.04
N VAL A 112 21.77 -24.01 -4.12
CA VAL A 112 20.30 -23.93 -4.05
C VAL A 112 19.73 -25.29 -4.48
N PRO A 113 19.28 -26.12 -3.52
CA PRO A 113 18.69 -27.41 -3.84
C PRO A 113 17.30 -27.22 -4.45
N PHE A 114 16.97 -28.03 -5.45
CA PHE A 114 15.60 -28.16 -5.91
C PHE A 114 15.28 -29.59 -6.33
N VAL A 115 14.02 -29.96 -6.15
CA VAL A 115 13.50 -31.30 -6.39
C VAL A 115 12.41 -31.18 -7.44
N ILE A 116 12.55 -31.95 -8.51
CA ILE A 116 11.49 -32.17 -9.49
C ILE A 116 10.87 -33.52 -9.12
N ALA A 117 9.62 -33.50 -8.67
CA ALA A 117 8.83 -34.68 -8.36
C ALA A 117 8.14 -35.21 -9.63
N ASP A 118 8.07 -36.52 -9.74
CA ASP A 118 7.39 -37.21 -10.83
C ASP A 118 5.93 -36.77 -10.97
N THR A 119 5.45 -36.59 -12.20
CA THR A 119 4.03 -36.32 -12.47
C THR A 119 3.41 -37.53 -13.12
N ASN A 120 2.33 -38.06 -12.56
CA ASN A 120 1.65 -39.20 -13.15
C ASN A 120 0.95 -38.80 -14.47
N GLU A 121 1.59 -39.05 -15.62
CA GLU A 121 1.02 -38.67 -16.92
C GLU A 121 -0.26 -39.43 -17.26
N CYS A 122 -0.49 -40.60 -16.64
CA CYS A 122 -1.68 -41.43 -16.82
C CYS A 122 -2.93 -40.87 -16.11
N GLU A 123 -2.76 -40.00 -15.11
CA GLU A 123 -3.86 -39.36 -14.38
C GLU A 123 -4.19 -37.96 -14.92
N LEU A 124 -3.38 -37.43 -15.84
CA LEU A 124 -3.59 -36.09 -16.39
C LEU A 124 -4.77 -36.08 -17.39
N PRO A 125 -5.57 -35.00 -17.44
CA PRO A 125 -6.68 -34.89 -18.39
C PRO A 125 -6.20 -34.95 -19.85
N VAL A 126 -6.98 -35.64 -20.70
CA VAL A 126 -6.75 -35.67 -22.15
C VAL A 126 -6.66 -34.23 -22.69
N GLY A 127 -5.54 -33.90 -23.32
CA GLY A 127 -5.23 -32.55 -23.82
C GLY A 127 -4.24 -31.74 -22.98
N HIS A 128 -3.85 -32.22 -21.79
CA HIS A 128 -2.71 -31.65 -21.06
C HIS A 128 -1.41 -31.89 -21.86
N VAL A 129 -0.48 -30.93 -21.87
CA VAL A 129 0.78 -31.02 -22.64
C VAL A 129 1.69 -32.20 -22.24
N MET A 130 1.48 -32.73 -21.03
CA MET A 130 2.16 -33.90 -20.49
C MET A 130 1.23 -35.09 -20.26
N ALA A 131 -0.05 -35.04 -20.68
CA ALA A 131 -0.87 -36.25 -20.60
C ALA A 131 -0.28 -37.34 -21.49
N HIS A 132 -0.41 -38.59 -21.04
CA HIS A 132 0.00 -39.73 -21.84
C HIS A 132 -0.68 -39.71 -23.22
N ARG A 133 0.02 -40.19 -24.24
CA ARG A 133 -0.52 -40.30 -25.60
C ARG A 133 -0.77 -41.73 -26.05
N CYS A 134 -0.85 -42.68 -25.11
CA CYS A 134 -1.11 -44.08 -25.44
C CYS A 134 -2.39 -44.24 -26.25
N HIS A 135 -2.34 -45.09 -27.27
CA HIS A 135 -3.51 -45.47 -28.06
C HIS A 135 -4.58 -46.13 -27.15
N GLU A 136 -5.85 -46.02 -27.51
CA GLU A 136 -6.96 -46.59 -26.74
C GLU A 136 -6.88 -48.11 -26.55
N SER A 137 -6.08 -48.80 -27.38
CA SER A 137 -5.81 -50.23 -27.25
C SER A 137 -4.76 -50.57 -26.17
N ALA A 138 -4.02 -49.59 -25.66
CA ALA A 138 -2.93 -49.77 -24.71
C ALA A 138 -3.20 -49.05 -23.38
N ALA A 139 -2.90 -49.72 -22.27
CA ALA A 139 -2.95 -49.14 -20.93
C ALA A 139 -1.72 -48.26 -20.68
N CYS A 140 -1.93 -47.09 -20.07
CA CYS A 140 -0.85 -46.24 -19.61
C CYS A 140 -0.29 -46.73 -18.27
N VAL A 141 1.03 -46.81 -18.15
CA VAL A 141 1.74 -47.10 -16.90
C VAL A 141 2.70 -45.95 -16.61
N ASN A 142 2.58 -45.34 -15.43
CA ASN A 142 3.45 -44.26 -15.01
C ASN A 142 4.85 -44.77 -14.66
N THR A 143 5.89 -44.06 -15.09
CA THR A 143 7.30 -44.36 -14.80
C THR A 143 7.99 -43.14 -14.19
N ASN A 144 9.12 -43.33 -13.51
CA ASN A 144 9.81 -42.18 -12.92
C ASN A 144 10.43 -41.29 -14.02
N GLY A 145 9.82 -40.13 -14.26
CA GLY A 145 10.22 -39.20 -15.31
C GLY A 145 9.51 -39.38 -16.65
N GLY A 146 8.40 -40.12 -16.72
CA GLY A 146 7.64 -40.31 -17.95
C GLY A 146 6.57 -41.40 -17.84
N TYR A 147 6.04 -41.86 -18.96
CA TYR A 147 5.08 -42.97 -18.99
C TYR A 147 5.44 -44.02 -20.03
N GLU A 148 4.86 -45.22 -19.92
CA GLU A 148 4.91 -46.25 -20.94
C GLU A 148 3.51 -46.73 -21.32
N CYS A 149 3.35 -47.16 -22.57
CA CYS A 149 2.11 -47.75 -23.06
C CYS A 149 2.28 -49.28 -23.11
N GLN A 150 1.35 -50.01 -22.51
CA GLN A 150 1.41 -51.45 -22.36
C GLN A 150 0.11 -52.11 -22.86
N CYS A 151 0.24 -53.14 -23.70
CA CYS A 151 -0.92 -53.91 -24.17
C CYS A 151 -1.39 -54.91 -23.10
N GLU A 152 -2.71 -55.04 -22.95
CA GLU A 152 -3.32 -56.09 -22.12
C GLU A 152 -3.38 -57.41 -22.90
N GLY A 153 -2.64 -58.44 -22.49
CA GLY A 153 -2.69 -59.78 -23.10
C GLY A 153 -1.49 -60.69 -22.80
N GLU A 154 -1.74 -61.99 -22.67
CA GLU A 154 -0.69 -63.03 -22.51
C GLU A 154 0.16 -63.18 -23.80
N ASP A 155 1.42 -63.56 -23.60
CA ASP A 155 2.51 -63.60 -24.58
C ASP A 155 2.16 -64.36 -25.88
N GLY A 156 1.73 -63.64 -26.91
CA GLY A 156 1.65 -64.20 -28.26
C GLY A 156 0.72 -63.43 -29.20
N TRP A 157 1.15 -62.30 -29.76
CA TRP A 157 0.35 -61.56 -30.74
C TRP A 157 1.19 -61.00 -31.90
N GLY A 158 0.54 -60.97 -33.07
CA GLY A 158 1.08 -60.70 -34.41
C GLY A 158 1.54 -59.26 -34.65
N LYS A 159 1.69 -58.84 -35.91
CA LYS A 159 2.04 -57.44 -36.26
C LYS A 159 0.79 -56.54 -36.24
N SER A 160 0.94 -55.31 -35.77
CA SER A 160 -0.08 -54.26 -35.88
C SER A 160 -0.23 -53.82 -37.34
N LEU A 161 -1.46 -53.53 -37.76
CA LEU A 161 -1.84 -53.05 -39.10
C LEU A 161 -1.44 -51.60 -39.37
N VAL A 162 -1.06 -50.87 -38.33
CA VAL A 162 -0.53 -49.52 -38.42
C VAL A 162 0.95 -49.62 -38.08
N GLU A 163 1.81 -49.00 -38.87
CA GLU A 163 3.24 -48.91 -38.62
C GLU A 163 3.51 -48.27 -37.24
N SER A 164 3.54 -49.08 -36.19
CA SER A 164 4.16 -48.67 -34.95
C SER A 164 5.67 -48.87 -35.12
N THR A 165 6.44 -47.87 -34.71
CA THR A 165 7.91 -47.90 -34.68
C THR A 165 8.47 -49.03 -33.81
N ILE A 166 7.62 -49.65 -32.96
CA ILE A 166 7.98 -50.74 -32.05
C ILE A 166 7.24 -52.03 -32.43
N LYS A 167 7.77 -52.75 -33.42
CA LYS A 167 7.19 -54.02 -33.88
C LYS A 167 7.44 -55.13 -32.85
N GLY A 168 6.38 -55.77 -32.37
CA GLY A 168 6.44 -57.03 -31.61
C GLY A 168 6.82 -56.94 -30.13
N LYS A 169 6.75 -55.76 -29.48
CA LYS A 169 6.98 -55.63 -28.04
C LYS A 169 5.66 -55.38 -27.28
N LYS A 170 5.60 -55.85 -26.03
CA LYS A 170 4.43 -55.71 -25.14
C LYS A 170 4.25 -54.30 -24.57
N SER A 171 5.33 -53.54 -24.50
CA SER A 171 5.31 -52.16 -24.04
C SER A 171 6.34 -51.32 -24.77
N THR A 172 6.21 -50.02 -24.60
CA THR A 172 7.18 -49.03 -25.10
C THR A 172 8.48 -48.99 -24.29
N ALA A 173 8.60 -49.77 -23.20
CA ALA A 173 9.76 -49.81 -22.32
C ALA A 173 11.05 -50.11 -23.10
N GLY A 174 12.08 -49.28 -22.91
CA GLY A 174 13.39 -49.45 -23.55
C GLY A 174 13.36 -49.47 -25.09
N SER A 175 12.27 -48.97 -25.68
CA SER A 175 12.02 -49.03 -27.12
C SER A 175 11.69 -47.66 -27.70
N CYS A 176 10.94 -46.85 -26.96
CA CYS A 176 10.89 -45.40 -27.15
C CYS A 176 11.85 -44.75 -26.16
N ASP A 177 12.48 -43.66 -26.58
CA ASP A 177 13.13 -42.75 -25.65
C ASP A 177 12.10 -42.13 -24.69
N ALA A 178 12.57 -41.73 -23.50
CA ALA A 178 11.71 -41.17 -22.45
C ALA A 178 10.86 -39.98 -22.92
N ASN A 179 11.33 -39.27 -23.95
CA ASN A 179 10.75 -38.05 -24.51
C ASN A 179 10.03 -38.25 -25.85
N ASP A 180 10.06 -39.44 -26.44
CA ASP A 180 9.50 -39.70 -27.77
C ASP A 180 7.99 -39.99 -27.69
N ASP A 181 7.22 -38.90 -27.54
CA ASP A 181 5.77 -38.92 -27.49
C ASP A 181 5.14 -39.47 -28.79
N GLU A 182 5.82 -39.31 -29.92
CA GLU A 182 5.35 -39.79 -31.22
C GLU A 182 5.43 -41.31 -31.30
N CYS A 183 6.59 -41.89 -30.92
CA CYS A 183 6.78 -43.34 -30.79
C CYS A 183 5.75 -43.99 -29.87
N ARG A 184 5.42 -43.35 -28.73
CA ARG A 184 4.42 -43.86 -27.78
C ARG A 184 2.99 -43.73 -28.29
N SER A 185 2.68 -42.64 -29.00
CA SER A 185 1.35 -42.43 -29.57
C SER A 185 1.03 -43.36 -30.74
N GLY A 186 2.05 -43.78 -31.49
CA GLY A 186 1.93 -44.79 -32.55
C GLY A 186 1.87 -46.23 -32.03
N PHE A 187 2.01 -46.46 -30.72
CA PHE A 187 1.97 -47.81 -30.15
C PHE A 187 0.54 -48.35 -30.09
N ILE A 188 0.19 -49.16 -31.09
CA ILE A 188 -1.09 -49.86 -31.21
C ILE A 188 -0.89 -51.34 -30.97
N CYS A 189 -1.82 -51.96 -30.23
CA CYS A 189 -1.77 -53.39 -29.95
C CYS A 189 -2.12 -54.20 -31.20
N PRO A 190 -1.34 -55.24 -31.53
CA PRO A 190 -1.41 -55.89 -32.83
C PRO A 190 -2.66 -56.76 -33.10
N VAL A 191 -3.02 -56.89 -34.39
CA VAL A 191 -4.12 -57.73 -34.93
C VAL A 191 -3.65 -58.43 -36.23
N ASP A 192 -3.90 -59.74 -36.42
CA ASP A 192 -3.38 -60.57 -37.54
C ASP A 192 -4.00 -60.27 -38.93
N PRO A 193 -3.23 -59.82 -39.94
CA PRO A 193 -3.81 -59.33 -41.22
C PRO A 193 -3.89 -60.31 -42.40
N CYS A 194 -3.34 -61.52 -42.33
CA CYS A 194 -3.31 -62.46 -43.47
C CYS A 194 -4.55 -63.34 -43.63
N GLN A 195 -5.60 -63.10 -42.85
CA GLN A 195 -6.86 -63.83 -42.96
C GLN A 195 -7.59 -63.51 -44.28
N PRO A 196 -8.42 -64.41 -44.83
CA PRO A 196 -9.09 -64.22 -46.12
C PRO A 196 -10.05 -63.01 -46.20
N ASN A 197 -10.37 -62.38 -45.06
CA ASN A 197 -11.13 -61.13 -44.97
C ASN A 197 -10.28 -59.93 -44.48
N GLY A 198 -8.98 -60.14 -44.22
CA GLY A 198 -8.04 -59.08 -43.90
C GLY A 198 -7.66 -58.36 -45.19
N ALA A 199 -7.87 -57.04 -45.21
CA ALA A 199 -7.45 -56.21 -46.33
C ALA A 199 -5.92 -56.15 -46.35
N SER A 200 -5.25 -57.11 -47.00
CA SER A 200 -3.81 -57.03 -47.21
C SER A 200 -3.52 -55.87 -48.16
N ASP A 201 -2.62 -55.01 -47.76
CA ASP A 201 -2.26 -53.76 -48.40
C ASP A 201 -1.07 -53.88 -49.37
N CYS A 202 -0.66 -55.11 -49.72
CA CYS A 202 0.42 -55.35 -50.69
C CYS A 202 0.06 -54.84 -52.10
N ASP A 203 0.99 -54.09 -52.72
CA ASP A 203 0.95 -53.59 -54.09
C ASP A 203 1.18 -54.72 -55.11
N THR A 204 0.18 -55.58 -55.26
CA THR A 204 0.20 -56.66 -56.24
C THR A 204 0.33 -56.14 -57.68
N SER A 205 -0.03 -54.87 -57.95
CA SER A 205 0.09 -54.24 -59.27
C SER A 205 1.55 -54.02 -59.71
N LYS A 206 2.48 -53.98 -58.76
CA LYS A 206 3.92 -53.79 -58.97
C LYS A 206 4.74 -55.03 -58.61
N GLY A 207 4.05 -56.16 -58.41
CA GLY A 207 4.66 -57.48 -58.26
C GLY A 207 5.00 -57.88 -56.82
N ALA A 208 4.54 -57.13 -55.82
CA ALA A 208 4.77 -57.47 -54.42
C ALA A 208 3.92 -58.68 -53.97
N LYS A 209 4.52 -59.58 -53.18
CA LYS A 209 3.86 -60.79 -52.68
C LYS A 209 3.72 -60.76 -51.16
N CYS A 210 2.51 -60.97 -50.65
CA CYS A 210 2.26 -61.12 -49.21
C CYS A 210 2.79 -62.47 -48.74
N VAL A 211 3.79 -62.47 -47.85
CA VAL A 211 4.43 -63.66 -47.29
C VAL A 211 4.25 -63.63 -45.78
N SER A 212 3.55 -64.63 -45.23
CA SER A 212 3.53 -64.88 -43.79
C SER A 212 4.86 -65.49 -43.38
N GLN A 213 5.66 -64.76 -42.61
CA GLN A 213 6.90 -65.23 -42.03
C GLN A 213 6.68 -65.57 -40.55
N VAL A 214 6.90 -66.83 -40.21
CA VAL A 214 7.00 -67.28 -38.82
C VAL A 214 8.41 -66.97 -38.34
N PHE A 215 8.55 -66.19 -37.28
CA PHE A 215 9.87 -65.89 -36.74
C PHE A 215 10.55 -67.19 -36.23
N LYS A 216 11.87 -67.30 -36.41
CA LYS A 216 12.64 -68.53 -36.13
C LYS A 216 12.68 -68.94 -34.66
N ASP A 217 12.23 -68.07 -33.76
CA ASP A 217 12.15 -68.21 -32.30
C ASP A 217 10.74 -68.55 -31.79
N GLY A 218 9.73 -68.65 -32.66
CA GLY A 218 8.38 -69.12 -32.31
C GLY A 218 7.49 -68.11 -31.57
N THR A 219 7.89 -66.84 -31.51
CA THR A 219 7.26 -65.79 -30.68
C THR A 219 6.21 -64.94 -31.42
N GLY A 220 5.92 -65.20 -32.70
CA GLY A 220 4.86 -64.51 -33.43
C GLY A 220 4.77 -64.83 -34.92
N VAL A 221 3.66 -64.40 -35.54
CA VAL A 221 3.41 -64.48 -36.98
C VAL A 221 3.50 -63.06 -37.56
N ALA A 222 4.46 -62.81 -38.44
CA ALA A 222 4.55 -61.57 -39.20
C ALA A 222 4.11 -61.82 -40.64
N TYR A 223 3.65 -60.78 -41.33
CA TYR A 223 3.56 -60.78 -42.79
C TYR A 223 4.44 -59.67 -43.36
N SER A 224 4.83 -59.82 -44.61
CA SER A 224 5.66 -58.87 -45.35
C SER A 224 5.28 -58.92 -46.83
N CYS A 225 5.22 -57.76 -47.48
CA CYS A 225 5.08 -57.68 -48.94
C CYS A 225 6.48 -57.63 -49.56
N GLU A 226 6.89 -58.69 -50.28
CA GLU A 226 8.24 -58.75 -50.84
C GLU A 226 8.31 -58.15 -52.25
N CYS A 227 9.14 -57.12 -52.44
CA CYS A 227 9.40 -56.47 -53.73
C CYS A 227 10.32 -57.30 -54.66
N PRO A 228 10.22 -57.15 -56.00
CA PRO A 228 11.10 -57.79 -56.96
C PRO A 228 12.60 -57.39 -56.84
N VAL A 229 13.49 -58.25 -57.33
CA VAL A 229 14.96 -58.02 -57.29
C VAL A 229 15.33 -56.75 -58.08
N LYS A 230 16.16 -55.87 -57.49
CA LYS A 230 16.65 -54.57 -58.00
C LYS A 230 15.71 -53.37 -57.86
N THR A 231 14.58 -53.54 -57.17
CA THR A 231 13.73 -52.44 -56.70
C THR A 231 13.77 -52.39 -55.17
N LEU A 232 13.75 -51.19 -54.60
CA LEU A 232 13.67 -50.95 -53.15
C LEU A 232 12.27 -50.44 -52.82
N GLY A 233 11.73 -50.87 -51.69
CA GLY A 233 10.41 -50.50 -51.20
C GLY A 233 9.77 -51.60 -50.37
N ASN A 234 8.65 -51.26 -49.73
CA ASN A 234 7.97 -52.14 -48.77
C ASN A 234 6.98 -53.09 -49.45
N GLY A 235 6.70 -52.90 -50.74
CA GLY A 235 5.76 -53.71 -51.49
C GLY A 235 4.29 -53.46 -51.16
N HIS A 236 3.95 -52.38 -50.44
CA HIS A 236 2.58 -51.95 -50.11
C HIS A 236 2.09 -50.88 -51.10
N MET A 237 0.79 -50.80 -51.38
CA MET A 237 0.26 -49.91 -52.43
C MET A 237 0.31 -48.45 -51.97
N CYS A 238 0.89 -47.57 -52.79
CA CYS A 238 0.88 -46.13 -52.50
C CYS A 238 -0.55 -45.61 -52.46
N SER A 239 -0.85 -44.72 -51.51
CA SER A 239 -2.11 -43.98 -51.53
C SER A 239 -2.15 -43.08 -52.76
N ALA A 240 -3.34 -42.77 -53.28
CA ALA A 240 -3.51 -42.00 -54.52
C ALA A 240 -2.95 -40.56 -54.44
N ASN A 241 -2.63 -40.09 -53.23
CA ASN A 241 -2.08 -38.77 -52.96
C ASN A 241 -0.59 -38.79 -52.58
N ASP A 242 0.04 -39.96 -52.46
CA ASP A 242 1.44 -40.04 -52.07
C ASP A 242 2.33 -39.74 -53.28
N GLU A 243 3.21 -38.75 -53.15
CA GLU A 243 4.24 -38.49 -54.16
C GLU A 243 5.14 -39.72 -54.28
N VAL A 244 5.26 -40.28 -55.49
CA VAL A 244 6.06 -41.49 -55.76
C VAL A 244 7.50 -41.24 -55.30
N PRO A 245 7.94 -41.88 -54.21
CA PRO A 245 9.21 -41.52 -53.62
C PRO A 245 10.37 -42.06 -54.46
N SER A 246 11.47 -41.31 -54.49
CA SER A 246 12.73 -41.72 -55.14
C SER A 246 13.71 -42.21 -54.07
N PRO A 247 13.80 -43.54 -53.82
CA PRO A 247 14.68 -44.07 -52.78
C PRO A 247 16.12 -43.63 -53.03
N LYS A 248 16.84 -43.22 -51.98
CA LYS A 248 18.21 -42.73 -52.11
C LYS A 248 19.21 -43.79 -51.65
N VAL A 249 20.22 -44.11 -52.45
CA VAL A 249 21.36 -44.94 -52.02
C VAL A 249 22.54 -44.04 -51.68
N GLY A 250 23.31 -44.43 -50.67
CA GLY A 250 24.49 -43.68 -50.25
C GLY A 250 25.63 -43.78 -51.24
N PHE A 251 26.72 -43.07 -50.97
CA PHE A 251 27.94 -43.08 -51.80
C PHE A 251 28.54 -44.49 -52.00
N ASP A 252 28.28 -45.42 -51.08
CA ASP A 252 28.73 -46.82 -51.14
C ASP A 252 27.77 -47.75 -51.91
N GLY A 253 26.70 -47.21 -52.49
CA GLY A 253 25.69 -47.97 -53.23
C GLY A 253 24.72 -48.76 -52.34
N LYS A 254 24.82 -48.63 -51.01
CA LYS A 254 23.85 -49.22 -50.08
C LYS A 254 22.66 -48.29 -49.88
N PRO A 255 21.45 -48.83 -49.65
CA PRO A 255 20.32 -48.03 -49.21
C PRO A 255 20.72 -47.21 -47.97
N THR A 256 20.40 -45.92 -47.96
CA THR A 256 20.67 -45.06 -46.80
C THR A 256 19.75 -45.49 -45.66
N GLU A 257 20.08 -45.17 -44.40
CA GLU A 257 19.22 -45.52 -43.28
C GLU A 257 17.83 -44.88 -43.40
N ALA A 258 17.75 -43.63 -43.92
CA ALA A 258 16.50 -43.00 -44.31
C ALA A 258 15.76 -43.78 -45.40
N THR A 259 16.46 -44.43 -46.33
CA THR A 259 15.87 -45.26 -47.39
C THR A 259 15.50 -46.67 -46.90
N ILE A 260 16.16 -47.17 -45.87
CA ILE A 260 15.82 -48.45 -45.21
C ILE A 260 14.60 -48.27 -44.31
N ASN A 261 14.49 -47.10 -43.66
CA ASN A 261 13.45 -46.78 -42.69
C ASN A 261 12.24 -46.06 -43.31
N ALA A 262 12.40 -45.38 -44.46
CA ALA A 262 11.26 -44.84 -45.19
C ALA A 262 10.49 -46.00 -45.82
N ASP A 263 9.24 -46.15 -45.40
CA ASP A 263 8.33 -47.16 -45.87
C ASP A 263 7.84 -46.78 -47.27
N TYR A 264 8.74 -46.89 -48.25
CA TYR A 264 8.45 -46.53 -49.62
C TYR A 264 7.39 -47.48 -50.13
N CYS A 265 6.18 -46.95 -50.25
CA CYS A 265 5.10 -47.63 -50.92
C CYS A 265 5.55 -48.01 -52.34
N SER A 266 5.13 -49.18 -52.78
CA SER A 266 5.49 -49.80 -54.05
C SER A 266 6.96 -50.23 -54.13
N CYS A 267 7.41 -50.59 -55.34
CA CYS A 267 8.77 -51.05 -55.61
C CYS A 267 9.45 -50.12 -56.63
N THR A 268 10.47 -49.37 -56.22
CA THR A 268 11.09 -48.27 -57.01
C THR A 268 12.62 -48.37 -57.12
N THR A 269 13.20 -47.80 -58.17
CA THR A 269 14.67 -47.81 -58.45
C THR A 269 15.36 -46.61 -57.78
N PRO A 270 16.48 -46.80 -57.06
CA PRO A 270 17.07 -45.71 -56.27
C PRO A 270 17.96 -44.72 -57.04
N SER A 271 18.11 -43.51 -56.50
CA SER A 271 19.02 -42.44 -56.92
C SER A 271 20.16 -42.25 -55.90
N VAL A 272 21.36 -41.79 -56.31
CA VAL A 272 22.52 -41.67 -55.40
C VAL A 272 22.52 -40.32 -54.68
N ASP A 273 22.57 -40.30 -53.34
CA ASP A 273 22.73 -39.09 -52.51
C ASP A 273 24.14 -39.05 -51.89
N GLN A 274 24.93 -38.04 -52.27
CA GLN A 274 26.36 -37.93 -51.94
C GLN A 274 26.65 -37.64 -50.45
N CYS A 275 25.66 -37.16 -49.68
CA CYS A 275 25.80 -36.96 -48.24
C CYS A 275 25.23 -38.13 -47.43
N ALA A 276 24.52 -39.04 -48.09
CA ALA A 276 23.84 -40.13 -47.42
C ALA A 276 24.77 -41.35 -47.32
N GLY A 277 24.84 -41.94 -46.13
CA GLY A 277 25.86 -42.96 -45.78
C GLY A 277 27.17 -42.38 -45.24
N PHE A 278 27.32 -41.05 -45.19
CA PHE A 278 28.35 -40.42 -44.34
C PHE A 278 27.93 -40.52 -42.87
N PRO A 279 28.86 -40.78 -41.92
CA PRO A 279 28.52 -40.77 -40.50
C PRO A 279 27.81 -39.47 -40.13
N ALA A 280 26.72 -39.57 -39.36
CA ALA A 280 26.08 -38.39 -38.82
C ALA A 280 27.15 -37.54 -38.13
N CYS A 281 27.20 -36.25 -38.48
CA CYS A 281 28.21 -35.39 -37.91
C CYS A 281 28.01 -35.34 -36.38
N GLU A 282 28.98 -35.86 -35.63
CA GLU A 282 28.87 -36.04 -34.17
C GLU A 282 28.69 -34.72 -33.42
N ALA A 283 29.16 -33.61 -34.00
CA ALA A 283 29.01 -32.28 -33.42
C ALA A 283 27.65 -31.67 -33.76
N LYS A 284 26.92 -31.19 -32.75
CA LYS A 284 25.72 -30.37 -32.94
C LYS A 284 26.01 -29.17 -33.86
N ASN A 285 24.99 -28.75 -34.61
CA ASN A 285 25.05 -27.63 -35.56
C ASN A 285 26.08 -27.76 -36.69
N THR A 286 26.52 -28.98 -36.98
CA THR A 286 27.21 -29.28 -38.23
C THR A 286 26.25 -29.88 -39.26
N ALA A 287 26.55 -29.66 -40.53
CA ALA A 287 25.88 -30.28 -41.65
C ALA A 287 26.93 -30.83 -42.62
N CYS A 288 26.59 -31.96 -43.24
CA CYS A 288 27.41 -32.54 -44.30
C CYS A 288 27.36 -31.63 -45.53
N LYS A 289 28.50 -31.11 -45.96
CA LYS A 289 28.66 -30.37 -47.22
C LYS A 289 29.61 -31.13 -48.14
N THR A 290 29.22 -31.23 -49.41
CA THR A 290 30.09 -31.69 -50.49
C THR A 290 30.97 -30.55 -50.95
N LYS A 291 32.28 -30.80 -51.02
CA LYS A 291 33.25 -29.81 -51.53
C LYS A 291 33.00 -29.55 -53.01
N LYS A 292 33.24 -28.32 -53.47
CA LYS A 292 33.02 -27.90 -54.87
C LYS A 292 33.86 -28.67 -55.91
N ASP A 293 34.88 -29.40 -55.45
CA ASP A 293 35.76 -30.25 -56.27
C ASP A 293 35.24 -31.69 -56.46
N GLY A 294 34.09 -32.04 -55.87
CA GLY A 294 33.54 -33.40 -55.90
C GLY A 294 34.27 -34.41 -55.01
N SER A 295 35.15 -33.94 -54.12
CA SER A 295 35.81 -34.79 -53.13
C SER A 295 34.93 -35.06 -51.90
N SER A 296 35.37 -36.03 -51.08
CA SER A 296 34.62 -36.64 -49.98
C SER A 296 33.84 -35.64 -49.10
N PRO A 297 32.60 -35.98 -48.69
CA PRO A 297 31.81 -35.17 -47.77
C PRO A 297 32.59 -34.81 -46.50
N SER A 298 32.42 -33.58 -46.02
CA SER A 298 32.96 -33.12 -44.73
C SER A 298 31.87 -32.43 -43.90
N CYS A 299 31.94 -32.61 -42.59
CA CYS A 299 31.11 -31.85 -41.65
C CYS A 299 31.64 -30.43 -41.56
N GLU A 300 30.81 -29.47 -41.94
CA GLU A 300 31.05 -28.04 -41.72
C GLU A 300 29.94 -27.50 -40.83
N CYS A 301 30.19 -26.36 -40.17
CA CYS A 301 29.12 -25.70 -39.42
C CYS A 301 27.97 -25.30 -40.36
N LYS A 302 26.75 -25.41 -39.85
CA LYS A 302 25.56 -24.88 -40.52
C LYS A 302 25.72 -23.37 -40.77
N PRO A 303 25.11 -22.80 -41.82
CA PRO A 303 25.08 -21.34 -41.99
C PRO A 303 24.59 -20.65 -40.70
N GLY A 304 25.30 -19.62 -40.26
CA GLY A 304 25.05 -18.94 -38.97
C GLY A 304 25.92 -19.44 -37.80
N TYR A 305 26.75 -20.47 -37.99
CA TYR A 305 27.60 -21.04 -36.93
C TYR A 305 29.10 -20.98 -37.29
N VAL A 306 29.94 -20.64 -36.31
CA VAL A 306 31.41 -20.64 -36.40
C VAL A 306 32.01 -21.79 -35.61
N SER A 307 33.00 -22.46 -36.21
CA SER A 307 33.78 -23.48 -35.53
C SER A 307 34.84 -22.83 -34.64
N THR A 308 34.81 -23.13 -33.35
CA THR A 308 35.86 -22.79 -32.38
C THR A 308 36.58 -24.08 -31.96
N LYS A 309 37.88 -23.97 -31.62
CA LYS A 309 38.66 -25.12 -31.16
C LYS A 309 38.16 -25.69 -29.82
N GLU A 310 37.57 -24.84 -28.98
CA GLU A 310 37.18 -25.17 -27.62
C GLU A 310 35.72 -25.61 -27.50
N HIS A 311 34.83 -25.10 -28.36
CA HIS A 311 33.37 -25.27 -28.23
C HIS A 311 32.69 -25.88 -29.46
N GLY A 312 33.44 -26.24 -30.52
CA GLY A 312 32.84 -26.78 -31.74
C GLY A 312 32.09 -25.70 -32.54
N CYS A 313 31.00 -26.06 -33.21
CA CYS A 313 30.18 -25.11 -33.98
C CYS A 313 29.18 -24.39 -33.08
N VAL A 314 29.37 -23.09 -32.91
CA VAL A 314 28.55 -22.20 -32.07
C VAL A 314 27.94 -21.08 -32.93
N ASP A 315 26.75 -20.60 -32.61
CA ASP A 315 26.12 -19.49 -33.34
C ASP A 315 27.03 -18.27 -33.31
N GLU A 316 27.11 -17.60 -34.45
CA GLU A 316 27.75 -16.30 -34.57
C GLU A 316 26.95 -15.21 -33.87
N THR A 317 25.63 -15.40 -33.74
CA THR A 317 24.69 -14.44 -33.16
C THR A 317 24.75 -14.54 -31.64
N PRO A 318 25.05 -13.43 -30.94
CA PRO A 318 24.99 -13.42 -29.50
C PRO A 318 23.54 -13.60 -28.98
N PRO A 319 23.35 -14.17 -27.78
CA PRO A 319 22.03 -14.33 -27.18
C PRO A 319 21.32 -12.99 -27.02
N ALA A 320 20.03 -12.96 -27.35
CA ALA A 320 19.18 -11.82 -27.05
C ALA A 320 18.73 -11.88 -25.59
N LEU A 321 18.92 -10.79 -24.86
CA LEU A 321 18.51 -10.66 -23.46
C LEU A 321 17.28 -9.77 -23.37
N LYS A 322 16.16 -10.32 -22.87
CA LYS A 322 14.90 -9.60 -22.73
C LYS A 322 14.49 -9.51 -21.25
N LEU A 323 14.20 -8.30 -20.78
CA LEU A 323 13.73 -8.07 -19.42
C LEU A 323 12.25 -8.49 -19.29
N ARG A 324 11.93 -9.38 -18.33
CA ARG A 324 10.56 -9.93 -18.19
C ARG A 324 9.52 -8.93 -17.67
N CYS A 325 9.96 -8.02 -16.81
CA CYS A 325 9.12 -7.02 -16.13
C CYS A 325 9.15 -5.65 -16.84
N ASP A 326 9.57 -5.62 -18.10
CA ASP A 326 9.71 -4.41 -18.89
C ASP A 326 8.72 -4.42 -20.08
N PRO A 327 7.41 -4.26 -19.81
CA PRO A 327 6.38 -4.32 -20.85
C PRO A 327 6.55 -3.22 -21.89
N ASP A 328 7.14 -2.09 -21.50
CA ASP A 328 7.36 -0.92 -22.35
C ASP A 328 8.71 -0.99 -23.10
N SER A 329 9.56 -1.99 -22.79
CA SER A 329 10.91 -2.14 -23.34
C SER A 329 11.79 -0.90 -23.16
N ASP A 330 11.57 -0.12 -22.08
CA ASP A 330 12.31 1.10 -21.78
C ASP A 330 13.48 0.87 -20.80
N GLY A 331 13.60 -0.35 -20.27
CA GLY A 331 14.58 -0.76 -19.28
C GLY A 331 14.35 -0.13 -17.91
N ILE A 332 13.19 0.48 -17.65
CA ILE A 332 12.91 1.25 -16.43
C ILE A 332 11.78 0.60 -15.62
N THR A 333 12.13 0.04 -14.46
CA THR A 333 11.13 -0.37 -13.47
C THR A 333 10.86 0.81 -12.53
N LYS A 334 9.60 1.27 -12.45
CA LYS A 334 9.18 2.33 -11.54
C LYS A 334 8.56 1.70 -10.30
N LEU A 335 9.19 1.92 -9.15
CA LEU A 335 8.72 1.51 -7.83
C LEU A 335 8.58 2.76 -6.96
N ARG A 336 7.87 2.63 -5.84
CA ARG A 336 7.79 3.65 -4.79
C ARG A 336 8.46 3.12 -3.54
N GLN A 337 8.80 4.01 -2.63
CA GLN A 337 9.14 3.58 -1.27
C GLN A 337 7.99 2.76 -0.69
N GLY A 338 8.30 1.78 0.16
CA GLY A 338 7.32 0.87 0.72
C GLY A 338 6.92 -0.30 -0.19
N ASP A 339 7.22 -0.24 -1.50
CA ASP A 339 7.01 -1.39 -2.39
C ASP A 339 8.05 -2.48 -2.10
N ASN A 340 7.67 -3.74 -2.31
CA ASN A 340 8.61 -4.85 -2.25
C ASN A 340 9.39 -4.95 -3.55
N TYR A 341 10.72 -5.08 -3.46
CA TYR A 341 11.53 -5.34 -4.63
C TYR A 341 11.36 -6.79 -5.09
N GLU A 342 10.92 -6.98 -6.33
CA GLU A 342 10.93 -8.27 -7.00
C GLU A 342 11.96 -8.28 -8.13
N GLU A 343 12.77 -9.33 -8.17
CA GLU A 343 13.76 -9.48 -9.24
C GLU A 343 13.06 -9.83 -10.55
N CYS A 344 13.38 -9.04 -11.58
CA CYS A 344 12.78 -9.12 -12.91
C CYS A 344 13.29 -10.34 -13.68
N ALA A 345 14.57 -10.68 -13.46
CA ALA A 345 15.34 -11.62 -14.27
C ALA A 345 15.37 -11.23 -15.76
N VAL A 346 16.03 -12.07 -16.55
CA VAL A 346 16.13 -11.93 -18.00
C VAL A 346 15.73 -13.23 -18.67
N ASP A 347 14.96 -13.13 -19.75
CA ASP A 347 14.84 -14.20 -20.75
C ASP A 347 16.09 -14.17 -21.61
N ILE A 348 16.72 -15.34 -21.75
CA ILE A 348 17.87 -15.57 -22.60
C ILE A 348 17.34 -16.33 -23.82
N GLU A 349 17.17 -15.61 -24.93
CA GLU A 349 16.80 -16.19 -26.22
C GLU A 349 18.11 -16.51 -26.97
N ASP A 350 18.45 -17.80 -27.07
CA ASP A 350 19.69 -18.28 -27.67
C ASP A 350 19.49 -19.65 -28.33
N ASP A 351 19.86 -19.76 -29.60
CA ASP A 351 19.78 -21.02 -30.35
C ASP A 351 20.87 -22.02 -29.96
N ASN A 352 21.87 -21.62 -29.15
CA ASN A 352 22.92 -22.48 -28.58
C ASN A 352 22.65 -22.96 -27.15
N ALA A 353 21.41 -22.84 -26.65
CA ALA A 353 21.11 -22.99 -25.22
C ALA A 353 21.56 -24.34 -24.60
N GLU A 354 21.87 -25.35 -25.41
CA GLU A 354 21.82 -26.73 -24.97
C GLU A 354 23.14 -27.41 -24.51
N ASP A 355 24.36 -26.90 -24.76
CA ASP A 355 25.56 -27.72 -24.45
C ASP A 355 26.74 -27.00 -23.82
N LEU A 356 26.69 -25.68 -23.71
CA LEU A 356 27.81 -24.90 -23.19
C LEU A 356 27.53 -24.45 -21.76
N ALA A 357 28.54 -24.62 -20.89
CA ALA A 357 28.52 -24.07 -19.55
C ALA A 357 28.39 -22.55 -19.66
N ARG A 358 27.38 -21.99 -18.98
CA ARG A 358 27.08 -20.57 -18.99
C ARG A 358 27.10 -20.05 -17.57
N SER A 359 27.44 -18.77 -17.46
CA SER A 359 27.25 -18.03 -16.22
C SER A 359 26.34 -16.83 -16.47
N LEU A 360 25.38 -16.66 -15.57
CA LEU A 360 24.53 -15.48 -15.50
C LEU A 360 25.00 -14.71 -14.28
N LYS A 361 25.57 -13.56 -14.54
CA LYS A 361 26.04 -12.65 -13.52
C LYS A 361 25.08 -11.47 -13.39
N ILE A 362 24.49 -11.31 -12.21
CA ILE A 362 23.62 -10.20 -11.87
C ILE A 362 24.37 -9.30 -10.91
N THR A 363 24.54 -8.04 -11.29
CA THR A 363 25.26 -7.04 -10.48
C THR A 363 24.34 -5.89 -10.14
N TYR A 364 24.35 -5.50 -8.87
CA TYR A 364 23.56 -4.40 -8.34
C TYR A 364 24.48 -3.20 -8.07
N SER A 365 24.08 -2.01 -8.52
CA SER A 365 24.87 -0.80 -8.26
C SER A 365 24.96 -0.46 -6.77
N GLU A 366 23.96 -0.88 -6.00
CA GLU A 366 23.90 -0.78 -4.55
C GLU A 366 23.36 -2.10 -3.96
N PRO A 367 23.66 -2.45 -2.70
CA PRO A 367 23.08 -3.64 -2.08
C PRO A 367 21.57 -3.57 -2.11
N LEU A 368 20.91 -4.62 -2.60
CA LEU A 368 19.46 -4.69 -2.56
C LEU A 368 18.98 -4.66 -1.11
N PRO A 369 18.04 -3.76 -0.75
CA PRO A 369 17.40 -3.85 0.55
C PRO A 369 16.61 -5.16 0.59
N SER A 370 16.84 -5.98 1.61
CA SER A 370 16.03 -7.17 1.84
C SER A 370 14.60 -6.72 2.21
N GLY A 371 13.64 -7.07 1.35
CA GLY A 371 12.23 -6.73 1.53
C GLY A 371 11.88 -5.31 1.07
N CYS A 372 11.64 -4.41 2.03
CA CYS A 372 11.01 -3.13 1.77
C CYS A 372 11.95 -2.09 1.17
N LEU A 373 11.56 -1.49 0.04
CA LEU A 373 12.31 -0.38 -0.55
C LEU A 373 12.14 0.89 0.30
N ARG A 374 13.19 1.29 1.02
CA ARG A 374 13.19 2.54 1.81
C ARG A 374 14.00 3.66 1.19
N LYS A 375 15.02 3.34 0.40
CA LYS A 375 15.90 4.35 -0.20
C LYS A 375 15.34 4.77 -1.56
N MET A 376 15.10 6.07 -1.72
CA MET A 376 14.76 6.64 -3.02
C MET A 376 15.99 6.73 -3.94
N GLY A 377 15.71 6.85 -5.23
CA GLY A 377 16.71 7.09 -6.26
C GLY A 377 16.69 6.03 -7.34
N ASP A 378 17.70 6.09 -8.19
CA ASP A 378 17.87 5.18 -9.30
C ASP A 378 18.98 4.21 -8.93
N PHE A 379 18.71 2.91 -9.03
CA PHE A 379 19.74 1.89 -8.97
C PHE A 379 19.71 0.99 -10.20
N HIS A 380 20.87 0.49 -10.59
CA HIS A 380 21.06 -0.25 -11.82
C HIS A 380 21.28 -1.72 -11.51
N VAL A 381 20.59 -2.57 -12.26
CA VAL A 381 20.77 -4.02 -12.25
C VAL A 381 21.33 -4.41 -13.61
N ASN A 382 22.56 -4.89 -13.65
CA ASN A 382 23.15 -5.40 -14.90
C ASN A 382 23.12 -6.92 -14.89
N TYR A 383 22.51 -7.48 -15.94
CA TYR A 383 22.52 -8.90 -16.23
C TYR A 383 23.57 -9.13 -17.30
N THR A 384 24.56 -9.96 -17.00
CA THR A 384 25.64 -10.29 -17.91
C THR A 384 25.65 -11.79 -18.13
N VAL A 385 25.54 -12.22 -19.37
CA VAL A 385 25.67 -13.62 -19.77
C VAL A 385 27.03 -13.78 -20.43
N ALA A 386 27.88 -14.66 -19.90
CA ALA A 386 29.16 -14.95 -20.51
C ALA A 386 28.97 -15.74 -21.82
N THR A 387 29.58 -15.26 -22.90
CA THR A 387 29.52 -15.85 -24.24
C THR A 387 30.93 -15.85 -24.82
N PRO A 388 31.87 -16.64 -24.28
CA PRO A 388 33.30 -16.54 -24.59
C PRO A 388 33.65 -16.71 -26.06
N TRP A 389 32.74 -17.28 -26.87
CA TRP A 389 32.89 -17.44 -28.31
C TRP A 389 32.41 -16.25 -29.17
N THR A 390 31.73 -15.26 -28.59
CA THR A 390 31.29 -14.05 -29.32
C THR A 390 32.27 -12.88 -29.11
N GLU A 391 32.17 -11.85 -29.94
CA GLU A 391 32.88 -10.58 -29.74
C GLU A 391 31.85 -9.43 -29.58
N PRO A 392 31.67 -8.84 -28.38
CA PRO A 392 32.39 -9.11 -27.13
C PRO A 392 32.06 -10.47 -26.49
N PRO A 393 32.89 -11.00 -25.57
CA PRO A 393 32.73 -12.33 -24.97
C PRO A 393 31.63 -12.40 -23.89
N PHE A 394 30.68 -11.48 -23.93
CA PHE A 394 29.53 -11.42 -23.05
C PHE A 394 28.42 -10.58 -23.69
N GLN A 395 27.18 -10.88 -23.31
CA GLN A 395 26.03 -10.01 -23.54
C GLN A 395 25.58 -9.37 -22.24
N ARG A 396 25.14 -8.11 -22.32
CA ARG A 396 24.70 -7.37 -21.15
C ARG A 396 23.46 -6.54 -21.43
N VAL A 397 22.49 -6.65 -20.53
CA VAL A 397 21.33 -5.75 -20.46
C VAL A 397 21.29 -5.10 -19.09
N THR A 398 20.94 -3.81 -19.05
CA THR A 398 20.86 -3.01 -17.82
C THR A 398 19.41 -2.60 -17.59
N ARG A 399 18.91 -2.89 -16.40
CA ARG A 399 17.63 -2.39 -15.90
C ARG A 399 17.87 -1.27 -14.91
N THR A 400 17.16 -0.16 -15.06
CA THR A 400 17.16 0.95 -14.10
C THR A 400 15.91 0.85 -13.24
N VAL A 401 16.09 0.70 -11.93
CA VAL A 401 14.99 0.69 -10.98
C VAL A 401 14.92 2.06 -10.34
N LYS A 402 13.81 2.76 -10.59
CA LYS A 402 13.56 4.11 -10.06
C LYS A 402 12.60 4.01 -8.89
N VAL A 403 13.10 4.31 -7.70
CA VAL A 403 12.31 4.35 -6.48
C VAL A 403 11.89 5.79 -6.21
N ALA A 404 10.62 6.07 -6.47
CA ALA A 404 10.00 7.37 -6.22
C ALA A 404 9.62 7.55 -4.74
N ASP A 405 9.57 8.80 -4.31
CA ASP A 405 9.04 9.22 -3.01
C ASP A 405 7.60 8.72 -2.83
N LEU A 406 7.33 8.08 -1.69
CA LEU A 406 5.96 7.76 -1.28
C LEU A 406 5.48 8.86 -0.34
N ASP A 407 4.37 9.52 -0.66
CA ASP A 407 3.76 10.46 0.30
C ASP A 407 3.02 9.66 1.37
N GLU A 408 3.72 9.31 2.46
CA GLU A 408 3.17 8.44 3.50
C GLU A 408 1.92 9.05 4.13
N CYS A 409 1.84 10.38 4.18
CA CYS A 409 0.71 11.11 4.74
C CYS A 409 -0.58 11.05 3.90
N LYS A 410 -0.51 10.54 2.66
CA LYS A 410 -1.67 10.35 1.78
C LYS A 410 -2.10 8.90 1.63
N ILE A 411 -1.39 7.95 2.25
CA ILE A 411 -1.73 6.53 2.17
C ILE A 411 -3.13 6.32 2.78
N SER A 412 -4.02 5.71 2.02
CA SER A 412 -5.35 5.35 2.52
C SER A 412 -5.31 4.02 3.27
N ALA A 413 -6.24 3.82 4.22
CA ALA A 413 -6.37 2.58 4.98
C ALA A 413 -6.56 1.32 4.10
N GLN A 414 -7.03 1.47 2.86
CA GLN A 414 -7.17 0.38 1.89
C GLN A 414 -5.85 0.00 1.22
N GLU A 415 -4.92 0.94 1.10
CA GLU A 415 -3.61 0.71 0.47
C GLU A 415 -2.56 0.20 1.47
N GLU A 416 -2.86 0.23 2.78
CA GLU A 416 -1.93 -0.21 3.84
C GLU A 416 -1.42 -1.64 3.65
N SER A 417 -2.20 -2.53 3.00
CA SER A 417 -1.78 -3.91 2.76
C SER A 417 -0.71 -4.06 1.68
N HIS A 418 -0.50 -3.05 0.83
CA HIS A 418 0.47 -3.08 -0.26
C HIS A 418 1.85 -2.57 0.16
N PHE A 419 1.92 -1.78 1.22
CA PHE A 419 3.16 -1.20 1.73
C PHE A 419 3.64 -1.94 2.96
N CYS A 420 4.94 -1.94 3.18
CA CYS A 420 5.50 -2.47 4.42
C CYS A 420 5.07 -1.62 5.61
N LEU A 421 4.97 -2.23 6.79
CA LEU A 421 4.53 -1.58 8.03
C LEU A 421 5.35 -0.35 8.40
N GLU A 422 6.61 -0.30 7.97
CA GLU A 422 7.54 0.78 8.26
C GLU A 422 7.39 2.00 7.34
N ALA A 423 6.77 1.81 6.17
CA ALA A 423 6.40 2.89 5.24
C ALA A 423 5.02 3.49 5.56
N LEU A 424 4.29 2.93 6.53
CA LEU A 424 3.00 3.47 6.96
C LEU A 424 3.21 4.62 7.96
N PRO A 425 2.45 5.73 7.83
CA PRO A 425 2.55 6.84 8.77
C PRO A 425 2.04 6.40 10.15
N ARG A 426 2.91 6.51 11.16
CA ARG A 426 2.56 6.20 12.56
C ARG A 426 2.51 7.44 13.44
N CYS A 427 1.91 8.52 12.94
CA CYS A 427 1.72 9.72 13.76
C CYS A 427 0.64 9.51 14.83
N ASP A 428 0.80 10.16 15.98
CA ASP A 428 -0.20 10.20 17.04
C ASP A 428 -1.32 11.18 16.67
N ILE A 429 -2.13 10.79 15.69
CA ILE A 429 -3.24 11.61 15.18
C ILE A 429 -4.28 11.84 16.28
N SER A 430 -4.43 10.91 17.22
CA SER A 430 -5.26 11.10 18.42
C SER A 430 -4.79 12.29 19.24
N ALA A 431 -3.48 12.46 19.41
CA ALA A 431 -2.90 13.64 20.04
C ALA A 431 -2.65 14.80 19.06
N GLY A 432 -3.40 14.87 17.95
CA GLY A 432 -3.34 16.01 17.02
C GLY A 432 -2.03 16.15 16.23
N ALA A 433 -1.17 15.12 16.22
CA ALA A 433 0.05 15.14 15.42
C ALA A 433 -0.29 15.24 13.92
N ILE A 434 0.41 16.13 13.21
CA ILE A 434 0.22 16.33 11.77
C ILE A 434 1.36 15.63 11.03
N CYS A 435 1.01 14.67 10.18
CA CYS A 435 1.95 14.04 9.27
C CYS A 435 2.43 15.04 8.21
N LYS A 436 3.75 15.13 8.02
CA LYS A 436 4.37 15.86 6.92
C LYS A 436 5.32 14.96 6.14
N ASN A 437 5.03 14.80 4.86
CA ASN A 437 5.90 14.08 3.94
C ASN A 437 7.22 14.85 3.75
N THR A 438 8.32 14.12 3.68
CA THR A 438 9.66 14.64 3.38
C THR A 438 10.30 13.77 2.31
N PRO A 439 11.23 14.28 1.48
CA PRO A 439 11.85 13.45 0.46
C PRO A 439 12.55 12.23 1.09
N GLY A 440 11.98 11.05 0.88
CA GLY A 440 12.50 9.78 1.34
C GLY A 440 11.99 9.32 2.70
N SER A 441 11.08 10.06 3.35
CA SER A 441 10.58 9.73 4.69
C SER A 441 9.39 10.61 5.07
N TYR A 442 8.92 10.52 6.31
CA TYR A 442 7.97 11.47 6.87
C TYR A 442 8.36 11.90 8.28
N THR A 443 7.78 13.01 8.72
CA THR A 443 7.90 13.52 10.09
C THR A 443 6.50 13.78 10.64
N CYS A 444 6.31 13.46 11.92
CA CYS A 444 5.11 13.81 12.65
C CYS A 444 5.37 15.08 13.46
N GLU A 445 4.64 16.16 13.15
CA GLU A 445 4.76 17.39 13.92
C GLU A 445 3.66 17.47 14.97
N CYS A 446 4.10 17.55 16.22
CA CYS A 446 3.21 17.83 17.32
C CYS A 446 2.61 19.24 17.21
N PRO A 447 1.32 19.42 17.58
CA PRO A 447 0.71 20.74 17.59
C PRO A 447 1.42 21.66 18.58
N LYS A 448 1.20 22.97 18.45
CA LYS A 448 1.63 23.92 19.48
C LYS A 448 1.11 23.43 20.83
N CYS A 449 1.87 23.69 21.90
CA CYS A 449 1.54 23.26 23.25
C CYS A 449 1.75 21.78 23.58
N THR A 450 2.45 21.04 22.71
CA THR A 450 2.86 19.67 22.99
C THR A 450 4.33 19.45 22.71
N THR A 451 4.93 18.45 23.36
CA THR A 451 6.30 17.98 23.15
C THR A 451 6.32 16.50 22.79
N GLY A 452 7.40 16.08 22.14
CA GLY A 452 7.60 14.71 21.68
C GLY A 452 8.00 14.71 20.22
N ASP A 453 8.18 13.52 19.69
CA ASP A 453 8.44 13.28 18.27
C ASP A 453 7.15 13.15 17.44
N GLY A 454 5.98 13.08 18.09
CA GLY A 454 4.69 12.95 17.41
C GLY A 454 4.42 11.58 16.80
N PHE A 455 5.32 10.62 16.96
CA PHE A 455 5.15 9.25 16.49
C PHE A 455 4.58 8.37 17.60
N LEU A 456 3.76 7.40 17.23
CA LEU A 456 3.46 6.25 18.07
C LEU A 456 4.63 5.24 18.03
N PRO A 457 4.81 4.41 19.07
CA PRO A 457 5.84 3.37 19.06
C PRO A 457 5.69 2.42 17.87
N ILE A 458 6.73 2.34 17.03
CA ILE A 458 6.77 1.44 15.88
C ILE A 458 7.45 0.13 16.30
N SER A 459 6.71 -0.98 16.23
CA SER A 459 7.24 -2.29 16.63
C SER A 459 8.43 -2.71 15.77
N GLY A 460 9.55 -3.05 16.42
CA GLY A 460 10.77 -3.52 15.74
C GLY A 460 11.78 -2.43 15.36
N LEU A 461 11.39 -1.15 15.39
CA LEU A 461 12.29 -0.05 15.07
C LEU A 461 13.08 0.40 16.30
N LYS A 462 14.42 0.29 16.24
CA LYS A 462 15.30 0.72 17.33
C LYS A 462 15.54 2.23 17.28
N LEU A 463 15.70 2.84 18.45
CA LEU A 463 16.13 4.24 18.56
C LEU A 463 17.48 4.43 17.86
N ASN A 464 17.56 5.41 16.95
CA ASN A 464 18.73 5.70 16.09
C ASN A 464 19.00 4.70 14.94
N ASP A 465 18.04 3.86 14.58
CA ASP A 465 18.16 3.10 13.34
C ASP A 465 18.18 4.10 12.16
N PRO A 466 19.19 4.08 11.26
CA PRO A 466 19.25 4.97 10.09
C PRO A 466 18.06 4.79 9.13
N SER A 467 17.31 3.70 9.29
CA SER A 467 16.07 3.43 8.57
C SER A 467 14.81 4.00 9.26
N SER A 468 14.97 4.69 10.40
CA SER A 468 13.88 5.34 11.11
C SER A 468 13.38 6.60 10.40
N PRO A 469 12.10 6.95 10.56
CA PRO A 469 11.59 8.23 10.10
C PRO A 469 12.36 9.42 10.67
N VAL A 470 12.39 10.53 9.94
CA VAL A 470 13.08 11.75 10.37
C VAL A 470 12.47 12.23 11.69
N ASN A 471 13.33 12.52 12.68
CA ASN A 471 12.98 12.93 14.05
C ASN A 471 12.35 11.85 14.95
N TYR A 472 12.30 10.58 14.53
CA TYR A 472 11.81 9.50 15.39
C TYR A 472 12.70 9.34 16.64
N SER A 473 12.10 9.50 17.82
CA SER A 473 12.76 9.43 19.13
C SER A 473 12.22 8.29 20.00
N GLY A 474 11.73 7.22 19.36
CA GLY A 474 11.20 6.04 20.04
C GLY A 474 9.68 6.03 20.17
N GLY A 475 8.97 6.94 19.51
CA GLY A 475 7.51 6.97 19.49
C GLY A 475 6.93 7.53 20.78
N THR A 476 7.41 8.70 21.18
CA THR A 476 7.00 9.38 22.42
C THR A 476 5.58 9.97 22.37
N GLY A 477 4.98 10.01 21.17
CA GLY A 477 3.69 10.63 20.89
C GLY A 477 3.76 12.16 21.01
N CYS A 478 2.60 12.80 21.10
CA CYS A 478 2.52 14.20 21.52
C CYS A 478 2.04 14.28 22.97
N GLN A 479 2.88 14.86 23.83
CA GLN A 479 2.62 15.04 25.25
C GLN A 479 2.32 16.50 25.53
N ASP A 480 1.19 16.76 26.18
CA ASP A 480 0.80 18.11 26.57
C ASP A 480 1.76 18.70 27.61
N ASN A 481 2.37 19.82 27.25
CA ASN A 481 3.28 20.56 28.11
C ASN A 481 2.87 22.02 28.31
N CYS A 482 1.69 22.41 27.81
CA CYS A 482 1.24 23.76 27.98
C CYS A 482 0.68 23.98 29.35
N LYS A 483 0.87 25.22 29.82
CA LYS A 483 0.27 25.65 31.08
C LYS A 483 -1.11 26.19 30.74
N PRO A 484 -2.16 25.80 31.47
CA PRO A 484 -3.47 26.40 31.29
C PRO A 484 -3.41 27.91 31.52
N GLU A 485 -4.25 28.64 30.78
CA GLU A 485 -4.40 30.08 30.91
C GLU A 485 -5.61 30.42 31.78
N ILE A 486 -5.40 31.19 32.84
CA ILE A 486 -6.47 31.69 33.71
C ILE A 486 -6.79 33.14 33.36
N THR A 487 -8.05 33.42 33.04
CA THR A 487 -8.56 34.78 32.83
C THR A 487 -9.52 35.17 33.97
N LEU A 488 -9.23 36.25 34.69
CA LEU A 488 -10.13 36.77 35.73
C LEU A 488 -11.33 37.50 35.11
N LYS A 489 -12.53 37.25 35.65
CA LYS A 489 -13.77 37.94 35.30
C LYS A 489 -14.17 38.95 36.39
N GLY A 490 -14.67 40.13 36.01
CA GLY A 490 -15.07 41.18 36.96
C GLY A 490 -13.90 42.06 37.44
N PRO A 491 -14.14 42.93 38.45
CA PRO A 491 -13.18 43.96 38.84
C PRO A 491 -11.93 43.40 39.54
N ASN A 492 -10.77 43.96 39.20
CA ASN A 492 -9.48 43.70 39.85
C ASN A 492 -8.70 45.04 39.97
N PRO A 493 -8.56 45.64 41.17
CA PRO A 493 -8.90 45.08 42.47
C PRO A 493 -10.41 45.02 42.73
N LYS A 494 -10.85 44.03 43.51
CA LYS A 494 -12.17 44.00 44.11
C LYS A 494 -12.15 44.85 45.38
N VAL A 495 -12.99 45.87 45.40
CA VAL A 495 -13.12 46.77 46.56
C VAL A 495 -14.32 46.36 47.39
N PHE A 496 -14.09 46.05 48.67
CA PHE A 496 -15.12 45.93 49.68
C PHE A 496 -15.13 47.21 50.52
N ARG A 497 -16.32 47.67 50.91
CA ARG A 497 -16.46 48.82 51.80
C ARG A 497 -16.98 48.32 53.14
N ALA A 498 -16.29 48.67 54.21
CA ALA A 498 -16.67 48.30 55.56
C ALA A 498 -16.87 49.56 56.41
N CYS A 499 -17.88 49.57 57.27
CA CYS A 499 -17.97 50.61 58.31
C CYS A 499 -16.81 50.43 59.29
N LYS A 500 -16.15 51.52 59.67
CA LYS A 500 -15.18 51.55 60.79
C LYS A 500 -15.73 50.94 62.09
N CYS A 501 -17.06 50.92 62.22
CA CYS A 501 -17.81 50.47 63.38
C CYS A 501 -18.10 48.95 63.47
N GLY A 502 -17.89 48.13 62.41
CA GLY A 502 -18.49 46.77 62.38
C GLY A 502 -17.73 45.62 61.70
N GLY A 503 -16.59 45.85 61.04
CA GLY A 503 -15.89 44.80 60.26
C GLY A 503 -16.71 44.29 59.06
N LEU A 504 -16.18 43.32 58.30
CA LEU A 504 -16.75 42.91 56.99
C LEU A 504 -17.98 41.98 57.14
N LEU A 505 -18.02 41.18 58.20
CA LEU A 505 -19.01 40.11 58.39
C LEU A 505 -20.43 40.61 58.70
N GLY A 506 -20.58 41.85 59.15
CA GLY A 506 -21.91 42.45 59.44
C GLY A 506 -22.81 42.60 58.22
N MET A 507 -22.29 42.44 57.00
CA MET A 507 -23.07 42.57 55.76
C MET A 507 -23.57 41.23 55.18
N THR A 508 -23.09 40.09 55.66
CA THR A 508 -23.57 38.78 55.17
C THR A 508 -24.78 38.33 55.98
N LYS A 509 -25.92 38.08 55.32
CA LYS A 509 -27.22 37.79 55.97
C LYS A 509 -27.22 36.56 56.90
N ASN A 510 -26.18 35.72 56.84
CA ASN A 510 -26.07 34.47 57.60
C ASN A 510 -25.16 34.53 58.83
N ALA A 511 -24.49 35.66 59.12
CA ALA A 511 -23.54 35.77 60.23
C ALA A 511 -24.18 36.05 61.62
N ARG A 512 -25.46 35.73 61.82
CA ARG A 512 -26.25 36.13 63.00
C ARG A 512 -25.90 35.44 64.33
N LYS A 513 -24.74 34.77 64.48
CA LYS A 513 -24.41 34.10 65.76
C LYS A 513 -22.92 34.00 66.14
N MET A 514 -22.07 34.89 65.65
CA MET A 514 -20.73 35.07 66.22
C MET A 514 -20.73 36.29 67.15
N GLU A 515 -20.82 36.05 68.46
CA GLU A 515 -20.57 37.08 69.47
C GLU A 515 -19.11 37.54 69.36
N ARG A 516 -18.91 38.79 68.94
CA ARG A 516 -17.60 39.43 68.88
C ARG A 516 -17.36 40.14 70.20
N ASN A 517 -16.23 39.87 70.85
CA ASN A 517 -15.73 40.68 71.94
C ASN A 517 -15.38 42.09 71.42
N GLU A 518 -15.84 43.14 72.10
CA GLU A 518 -15.69 44.57 71.74
C GLU A 518 -14.24 45.10 71.67
N GLY A 519 -13.22 44.23 71.66
CA GLY A 519 -11.80 44.58 71.54
C GLY A 519 -11.12 44.25 70.21
N GLU A 520 -11.77 43.52 69.28
CA GLU A 520 -11.15 43.05 68.02
C GLU A 520 -11.59 43.83 66.77
N ALA A 521 -11.83 45.14 66.90
CA ALA A 521 -12.05 46.00 65.75
C ALA A 521 -10.76 46.11 64.91
N GLY A 522 -10.76 45.52 63.71
CA GLY A 522 -9.69 45.71 62.72
C GLY A 522 -9.02 44.45 62.17
N ASN A 523 -9.44 43.24 62.58
CA ASN A 523 -8.87 42.01 62.01
C ASN A 523 -9.54 41.61 60.67
N PHE A 524 -9.45 42.50 59.67
CA PHE A 524 -9.96 42.24 58.32
C PHE A 524 -9.34 41.00 57.66
N ASP A 525 -8.19 40.54 58.14
CA ASP A 525 -7.57 39.32 57.64
C ASP A 525 -8.46 38.10 57.88
N VAL A 526 -9.02 37.97 59.09
CA VAL A 526 -9.97 36.90 59.44
C VAL A 526 -11.26 37.05 58.65
N ASP A 527 -11.75 38.28 58.49
CA ASP A 527 -13.00 38.54 57.78
C ASP A 527 -12.91 38.26 56.28
N VAL A 528 -11.82 38.66 55.62
CA VAL A 528 -11.59 38.40 54.20
C VAL A 528 -11.36 36.89 53.98
N LYS A 529 -10.62 36.21 54.86
CA LYS A 529 -10.48 34.75 54.84
C LYS A 529 -11.82 34.04 54.99
N ALA A 530 -12.64 34.46 55.96
CA ALA A 530 -13.96 33.90 56.20
C ALA A 530 -14.89 34.13 55.00
N LEU A 531 -14.90 35.34 54.44
CA LEU A 531 -15.72 35.68 53.26
C LEU A 531 -15.35 34.81 52.05
N ILE A 532 -14.06 34.68 51.75
CA ILE A 532 -13.57 33.87 50.63
C ILE A 532 -13.91 32.39 50.87
N LYS A 533 -13.71 31.88 52.09
CA LYS A 533 -14.01 30.49 52.44
C LYS A 533 -15.51 30.17 52.33
N VAL A 534 -16.38 31.05 52.84
CA VAL A 534 -17.84 30.85 52.83
C VAL A 534 -18.42 30.97 51.42
N SER A 535 -17.90 31.89 50.61
CA SER A 535 -18.35 32.08 49.23
C SER A 535 -17.60 31.22 48.20
N ALA A 536 -16.60 30.44 48.64
CA ALA A 536 -15.61 29.81 47.77
C ALA A 536 -14.98 30.79 46.75
N GLY A 537 -14.87 32.07 47.10
CA GLY A 537 -14.35 33.14 46.24
C GLY A 537 -15.35 33.79 45.30
N ALA A 538 -16.62 33.34 45.26
CA ALA A 538 -17.66 33.90 44.40
C ALA A 538 -17.86 35.42 44.61
N GLU A 539 -17.82 35.88 45.85
CA GLU A 539 -17.97 37.31 46.18
C GLU A 539 -16.87 38.21 45.58
N LEU A 540 -15.74 37.63 45.18
CA LEU A 540 -14.61 38.37 44.64
C LEU A 540 -14.86 38.91 43.23
N CYS A 541 -15.75 38.28 42.46
CA CYS A 541 -16.13 38.76 41.12
C CYS A 541 -17.56 39.29 41.05
N ALA A 542 -18.35 39.14 42.12
CA ALA A 542 -19.73 39.59 42.16
C ALA A 542 -19.81 41.06 41.72
N THR A 543 -20.59 41.32 40.68
CA THR A 543 -21.01 42.64 40.25
C THR A 543 -22.47 42.83 40.65
N LYS A 544 -22.97 44.08 40.60
CA LYS A 544 -24.39 44.35 40.84
C LYS A 544 -25.28 43.55 39.87
N ASP A 545 -24.80 43.37 38.64
CA ASP A 545 -25.51 42.67 37.55
C ASP A 545 -25.51 41.14 37.68
N ASN A 546 -24.66 40.57 38.56
CA ASN A 546 -24.57 39.12 38.76
C ASN A 546 -24.49 38.78 40.24
N LYS A 547 -25.44 39.28 41.04
CA LYS A 547 -25.43 39.09 42.50
C LYS A 547 -25.95 37.72 42.94
N ASP A 548 -26.85 37.14 42.15
CA ASP A 548 -27.62 35.96 42.57
C ASP A 548 -27.11 34.64 41.97
N VAL A 549 -26.13 34.68 41.04
CA VAL A 549 -25.64 33.51 40.28
C VAL A 549 -24.11 33.49 40.25
N VAL A 550 -23.46 33.54 41.42
CA VAL A 550 -21.99 33.48 41.45
C VAL A 550 -21.53 32.16 42.03
N GLN A 551 -21.23 31.22 41.13
CA GLN A 551 -20.34 30.11 41.46
C GLN A 551 -18.88 30.59 41.32
N PRO A 552 -17.91 29.98 42.02
CA PRO A 552 -16.49 30.31 41.88
C PRO A 552 -15.99 30.27 40.42
N SER A 553 -16.54 29.35 39.62
CA SER A 553 -16.34 29.22 38.17
C SER A 553 -16.76 30.44 37.36
N ASN A 554 -17.57 31.34 37.91
CA ASN A 554 -17.98 32.58 37.24
C ASN A 554 -16.95 33.70 37.44
N CYS A 555 -16.03 33.57 38.41
CA CYS A 555 -15.05 34.59 38.75
C CYS A 555 -13.75 34.53 37.96
N ALA A 556 -13.44 33.37 37.41
CA ALA A 556 -12.30 33.17 36.52
C ALA A 556 -12.70 32.09 35.52
N SER A 557 -12.19 32.17 34.30
CA SER A 557 -12.21 31.05 33.37
C SER A 557 -10.79 30.52 33.21
N ALA A 558 -10.67 29.21 33.04
CA ALA A 558 -9.41 28.57 32.71
C ALA A 558 -9.59 27.77 31.45
N VAL A 559 -8.72 27.99 30.47
CA VAL A 559 -8.70 27.22 29.23
C VAL A 559 -7.33 26.58 29.07
N ASP A 560 -7.33 25.38 28.54
CA ASP A 560 -6.12 24.64 28.25
C ASP A 560 -6.10 24.21 26.79
N HIS A 561 -4.92 24.30 26.18
CA HIS A 561 -4.72 24.00 24.77
C HIS A 561 -4.11 22.61 24.65
N THR A 562 -4.98 21.60 24.76
CA THR A 562 -4.60 20.20 24.65
C THR A 562 -4.51 19.77 23.19
N PRO A 563 -3.85 18.64 22.89
CA PRO A 563 -3.86 18.07 21.55
C PRO A 563 -5.27 17.72 21.01
N ASP A 564 -6.24 17.43 21.89
CA ASP A 564 -7.65 17.19 21.54
C ASP A 564 -8.44 18.48 21.25
N GLY A 565 -7.81 19.65 21.41
CA GLY A 565 -8.41 20.97 21.27
C GLY A 565 -8.45 21.77 22.58
N VAL A 566 -9.26 22.83 22.58
CA VAL A 566 -9.39 23.73 23.74
C VAL A 566 -10.29 23.10 24.79
N VAL A 567 -9.73 22.78 25.95
CA VAL A 567 -10.45 22.19 27.09
C VAL A 567 -10.77 23.28 28.11
N ASP A 568 -12.02 23.37 28.51
CA ASP A 568 -12.46 24.26 29.58
C ASP A 568 -12.15 23.64 30.95
N LEU A 569 -11.21 24.25 31.69
CA LEU A 569 -10.81 23.86 33.04
C LEU A 569 -11.42 24.77 34.11
N THR A 570 -12.40 25.61 33.75
CA THR A 570 -12.99 26.61 34.65
C THR A 570 -13.54 26.01 35.96
N SER A 571 -14.09 24.81 35.91
CA SER A 571 -14.60 24.11 37.09
C SER A 571 -13.50 23.54 38.01
N GLN A 572 -12.26 23.47 37.55
CA GLN A 572 -11.11 22.93 38.26
C GLN A 572 -10.25 24.00 38.93
N ILE A 573 -10.62 25.28 38.79
CA ILE A 573 -9.91 26.40 39.40
C ILE A 573 -10.00 26.30 40.93
N GLN A 574 -8.85 26.28 41.57
CA GLN A 574 -8.69 26.32 43.02
C GLN A 574 -8.37 27.75 43.46
N VAL A 575 -9.27 28.33 44.25
CA VAL A 575 -9.06 29.62 44.90
C VAL A 575 -8.31 29.37 46.21
N GLY A 576 -7.07 29.84 46.30
CA GLY A 576 -6.26 29.68 47.51
C GLY A 576 -6.55 30.73 48.58
N ASP A 577 -5.88 30.60 49.72
CA ASP A 577 -6.07 31.54 50.84
C ASP A 577 -5.56 32.95 50.49
N PRO A 578 -6.26 34.01 50.94
CA PRO A 578 -5.82 35.39 50.73
C PRO A 578 -4.50 35.65 51.47
N VAL A 579 -3.55 36.24 50.75
CA VAL A 579 -2.26 36.69 51.29
C VAL A 579 -2.28 38.21 51.41
N LYS A 580 -1.97 38.75 52.59
CA LYS A 580 -1.91 40.20 52.81
C LYS A 580 -0.95 40.87 51.81
N HIS A 581 -1.39 41.96 51.19
CA HIS A 581 -0.57 42.70 50.22
C HIS A 581 0.62 43.34 50.96
N PRO A 582 1.86 43.17 50.46
CA PRO A 582 3.06 43.55 51.22
C PRO A 582 3.18 45.06 51.45
N THR A 583 2.72 45.85 50.48
CA THR A 583 2.91 47.32 50.48
C THR A 583 1.63 48.14 50.67
N LYS A 584 0.45 47.51 50.69
CA LYS A 584 -0.84 48.21 50.74
C LYS A 584 -1.60 47.82 52.00
N LYS A 585 -1.90 48.80 52.86
CA LYS A 585 -2.73 48.60 54.04
C LYS A 585 -4.14 48.17 53.61
N ASN A 586 -4.78 47.31 54.39
CA ASN A 586 -6.13 46.79 54.13
C ASN A 586 -6.30 46.22 52.71
N SER A 587 -5.26 45.55 52.19
CA SER A 587 -5.29 44.90 50.89
C SER A 587 -4.76 43.48 50.99
N TRP A 588 -5.32 42.58 50.20
CA TRP A 588 -4.96 41.16 50.08
C TRP A 588 -4.84 40.77 48.62
N ARG A 589 -4.17 39.66 48.36
CA ARG A 589 -4.07 39.02 47.05
C ARG A 589 -4.59 37.60 47.18
N VAL A 590 -5.54 37.23 46.34
CA VAL A 590 -6.14 35.89 46.32
C VAL A 590 -5.60 35.14 45.11
N PRO A 591 -4.90 34.01 45.31
CA PRO A 591 -4.34 33.24 44.20
C PRO A 591 -5.41 32.34 43.58
N TYR A 592 -5.43 32.31 42.25
CA TYR A 592 -6.19 31.37 41.44
C TYR A 592 -5.19 30.41 40.79
N ASN A 593 -5.36 29.12 41.05
CA ASN A 593 -4.51 28.06 40.52
C ASN A 593 -5.35 27.03 39.78
N VAL A 594 -4.82 26.45 38.72
CA VAL A 594 -5.41 25.29 38.07
C VAL A 594 -4.29 24.37 37.60
N VAL A 595 -4.56 23.07 37.61
CA VAL A 595 -3.68 22.03 37.08
C VAL A 595 -4.49 21.26 36.06
N ASP A 596 -3.95 21.06 34.87
CA ASP A 596 -4.61 20.25 33.84
C ASP A 596 -4.52 18.74 34.15
N LYS A 597 -4.99 17.92 33.20
CA LYS A 597 -4.91 16.46 33.31
C LYS A 597 -3.49 15.91 33.11
N ALA A 598 -2.64 16.63 32.39
CA ALA A 598 -1.24 16.26 32.15
C ALA A 598 -0.33 16.62 33.36
N GLY A 599 -0.85 17.36 34.33
CA GLY A 599 -0.14 17.81 35.52
C GLY A 599 0.55 19.17 35.36
N ASN A 600 0.35 19.88 34.23
CA ASN A 600 0.92 21.20 34.05
C ASN A 600 0.14 22.22 34.90
N ARG A 601 0.91 23.02 35.64
CA ARG A 601 0.35 24.04 36.54
C ARG A 601 0.28 25.37 35.82
N ALA A 602 -0.91 25.97 35.80
CA ALA A 602 -1.09 27.33 35.33
C ALA A 602 -0.24 28.30 36.17
N SER A 603 0.18 29.40 35.54
CA SER A 603 0.76 30.52 36.28
C SER A 603 -0.30 31.06 37.25
N THR A 604 0.05 31.18 38.53
CA THR A 604 -0.88 31.69 39.54
C THR A 604 -1.32 33.10 39.18
N VAL A 605 -2.62 33.28 38.97
CA VAL A 605 -3.20 34.60 38.72
C VAL A 605 -3.74 35.15 40.03
N TRP A 606 -3.41 36.40 40.31
CA TRP A 606 -3.77 37.05 41.57
C TRP A 606 -4.91 38.04 41.36
N ARG A 607 -5.91 37.97 42.22
CA ARG A 607 -6.91 39.03 42.36
C ARG A 607 -6.58 39.87 43.59
N ASP A 608 -6.40 41.16 43.37
CA ASP A 608 -6.24 42.12 44.44
C ASP A 608 -7.61 42.38 45.10
N VAL A 609 -7.63 42.37 46.43
CA VAL A 609 -8.79 42.69 47.25
C VAL A 609 -8.42 43.88 48.12
N ARG A 610 -9.22 44.93 48.11
CA ARG A 610 -9.02 46.12 48.95
C ARG A 610 -10.24 46.34 49.83
N VAL A 611 -10.02 46.59 51.12
CA VAL A 611 -11.09 46.96 52.06
C VAL A 611 -10.95 48.44 52.37
N ASP A 612 -11.90 49.23 51.87
CA ASP A 612 -12.00 50.66 52.13
C ASP A 612 -12.86 50.84 53.39
N GLU A 613 -12.25 51.39 54.45
CA GLU A 613 -12.93 51.71 55.70
C GLU A 613 -13.60 53.07 55.61
N LEU A 614 -14.93 53.09 55.62
CA LEU A 614 -15.72 54.31 55.52
C LEU A 614 -16.36 54.64 56.87
N THR A 615 -16.49 55.93 57.18
CA THR A 615 -17.44 56.40 58.19
C THR A 615 -18.87 56.16 57.69
N PHE A 616 -19.85 56.26 58.59
CA PHE A 616 -21.25 56.12 58.21
C PHE A 616 -21.66 57.19 57.16
N ASP A 617 -21.25 58.44 57.37
CA ASP A 617 -21.52 59.55 56.46
C ASP A 617 -20.85 59.35 55.08
N GLU A 618 -19.61 58.85 55.07
CA GLU A 618 -18.89 58.51 53.84
C GLU A 618 -19.57 57.35 53.10
N LEU A 619 -20.01 56.31 53.83
CA LEU A 619 -20.72 55.17 53.25
C LEU A 619 -22.06 55.61 52.67
N GLU A 620 -22.83 56.45 53.36
CA GLU A 620 -24.10 56.99 52.88
C GLU A 620 -23.89 57.83 51.61
N THR A 621 -22.86 58.69 51.61
CA THR A 621 -22.50 59.51 50.44
C THR A 621 -22.17 58.64 49.24
N VAL A 622 -21.30 57.65 49.43
CA VAL A 622 -20.88 56.73 48.38
C VAL A 622 -22.05 55.87 47.87
N MET A 623 -22.93 55.39 48.76
CA MET A 623 -24.13 54.64 48.35
C MET A 623 -25.09 55.52 47.54
N ARG A 624 -25.26 56.79 47.91
CA ARG A 624 -26.10 57.76 47.19
C ARG A 624 -25.55 58.07 45.80
N GLU A 625 -24.26 58.37 45.70
CA GLU A 625 -23.59 58.63 44.42
C GLU A 625 -23.67 57.43 43.49
N GLU A 626 -23.45 56.22 44.00
CA GLU A 626 -23.59 54.99 43.21
C GLU A 626 -25.03 54.73 42.78
N PHE A 627 -26.01 54.99 43.65
CA PHE A 627 -27.42 54.87 43.31
C PHE A 627 -27.83 55.87 42.22
N GLU A 628 -27.38 57.12 42.30
CA GLU A 628 -27.65 58.13 41.28
C GLU A 628 -26.95 57.81 39.95
N ALA A 629 -25.70 57.36 39.99
CA ALA A 629 -24.97 56.91 38.81
C ALA A 629 -25.63 55.70 38.15
N GLU A 630 -26.12 54.75 38.94
CA GLU A 630 -26.83 53.56 38.47
C GLU A 630 -28.19 53.92 37.87
N LYS A 631 -28.97 54.78 38.55
CA LYS A 631 -30.22 55.31 38.00
C LYS A 631 -29.97 56.02 36.66
N LYS A 632 -28.90 56.82 36.56
CA LYS A 632 -28.51 57.49 35.32
C LYS A 632 -28.11 56.49 34.23
N LYS A 633 -27.36 55.43 34.57
CA LYS A 633 -26.97 54.36 33.64
C LYS A 633 -28.21 53.60 33.14
N ALA A 634 -29.11 53.18 34.03
CA ALA A 634 -30.34 52.47 33.69
C ALA A 634 -31.25 53.31 32.79
N VAL A 635 -31.37 54.62 33.07
CA VAL A 635 -32.09 55.56 32.19
C VAL A 635 -31.42 55.64 30.82
N ASN A 636 -30.09 55.78 30.76
CA ASN A 636 -29.37 55.86 29.49
C ASN A 636 -29.48 54.57 28.67
N GLU A 637 -29.42 53.40 29.32
CA GLU A 637 -29.59 52.10 28.67
C GLU A 637 -31.02 51.89 28.17
N ALA A 638 -32.04 52.26 28.96
CA ALA A 638 -33.43 52.23 28.54
C ALA A 638 -33.67 53.16 27.34
N VAL A 639 -33.08 54.37 27.35
CA VAL A 639 -33.13 55.31 26.22
C VAL A 639 -32.43 54.73 25.00
N ALA A 640 -31.25 54.13 25.16
CA ALA A 640 -30.52 53.51 24.05
C ALA A 640 -31.27 52.29 23.48
N ALA A 641 -31.87 51.46 24.33
CA ALA A 641 -32.68 50.32 23.91
C ALA A 641 -33.95 50.76 23.17
N ALA A 642 -34.66 51.78 23.69
CA ALA A 642 -35.81 52.38 23.02
C ALA A 642 -35.42 52.96 21.65
N THR A 643 -34.29 53.68 21.57
CA THR A 643 -33.79 54.25 20.31
C THR A 643 -33.39 53.15 19.31
N ARG A 644 -32.80 52.04 19.79
CA ARG A 644 -32.48 50.88 18.92
C ARG A 644 -33.74 50.19 18.40
N LYS A 645 -34.77 50.04 19.24
CA LYS A 645 -36.06 49.47 18.84
C LYS A 645 -36.75 50.34 17.79
N GLU A 646 -36.81 51.65 18.02
CA GLU A 646 -37.36 52.63 17.08
C GLU A 646 -36.60 52.63 15.74
N LYS A 647 -35.26 52.52 15.79
CA LYS A 647 -34.43 52.38 14.58
C LYS A 647 -34.69 51.06 13.84
N GLN A 648 -34.84 49.95 14.56
CA GLN A 648 -35.19 48.66 13.96
C GLN A 648 -36.58 48.67 13.32
N GLU A 649 -37.56 49.32 13.94
CA GLU A 649 -38.91 49.52 13.37
C GLU A 649 -38.86 50.40 12.12
N CYS A 650 -38.08 51.49 12.14
CA CYS A 650 -37.85 52.37 11.00
C CYS A 650 -37.14 51.65 9.82
N ASP A 651 -36.09 50.87 10.13
CA ASP A 651 -35.37 50.07 9.14
C ASP A 651 -36.24 48.91 8.60
N GLY A 652 -37.09 48.33 9.45
CA GLY A 652 -38.11 47.35 9.08
C GLY A 652 -39.11 47.94 8.09
N GLN A 653 -39.71 49.09 8.40
CA GLN A 653 -40.64 49.79 7.53
C GLN A 653 -40.01 50.15 6.18
N LYS A 654 -38.76 50.63 6.16
CA LYS A 654 -38.01 50.87 4.92
C LYS A 654 -37.79 49.60 4.09
N ARG A 655 -37.55 48.45 4.73
CA ARG A 655 -37.41 47.16 4.01
C ARG A 655 -38.73 46.72 3.39
N THR A 656 -39.85 46.85 4.09
CA THR A 656 -41.18 46.59 3.51
C THR A 656 -41.49 47.53 2.36
N LEU A 657 -41.25 48.83 2.50
CA LEU A 657 -41.50 49.81 1.44
C LEU A 657 -40.62 49.56 0.21
N ARG A 658 -39.37 49.15 0.42
CA ARG A 658 -38.46 48.77 -0.67
C ARG A 658 -38.88 47.46 -1.35
N ALA A 659 -39.35 46.48 -0.58
CA ALA A 659 -39.87 45.23 -1.12
C ALA A 659 -41.16 45.44 -1.93
N GLU A 660 -42.05 46.36 -1.51
CA GLU A 660 -43.22 46.74 -2.29
C GLU A 660 -42.83 47.41 -3.62
N ILE A 661 -41.89 48.37 -3.60
CA ILE A 661 -41.37 49.02 -4.81
C ILE A 661 -40.67 48.04 -5.76
N GLU A 662 -39.93 47.07 -5.24
CA GLU A 662 -39.27 46.04 -6.04
C GLU A 662 -40.28 45.01 -6.59
N SER A 663 -41.37 44.72 -5.87
CA SER A 663 -42.42 43.80 -6.34
C SER A 663 -43.30 44.37 -7.46
N ASP A 664 -43.43 45.70 -7.55
CA ASP A 664 -44.15 46.38 -8.64
C ASP A 664 -43.29 46.58 -9.91
N GLY A 665 -41.98 46.27 -9.85
CA GLY A 665 -41.04 46.44 -10.96
C GLY A 665 -41.05 45.32 -12.01
N ASP A 666 -41.51 44.11 -11.66
CA ASP A 666 -41.35 42.92 -12.52
C ASP A 666 -42.54 42.62 -13.45
N ASN A 667 -43.60 43.44 -13.43
CA ASN A 667 -44.79 43.25 -14.29
C ASN A 667 -44.94 44.27 -15.44
N ALA A 668 -43.89 45.02 -15.78
CA ALA A 668 -43.91 45.94 -16.91
C ALA A 668 -42.80 45.63 -17.95
N SER A 669 -43.17 44.84 -18.97
CA SER A 669 -42.56 44.75 -20.31
C SER A 669 -41.12 44.19 -20.40
N GLY A 670 -40.83 43.07 -21.06
CA GLY A 670 -41.38 42.62 -22.34
C GLY A 670 -40.61 43.23 -23.51
N LYS A 671 -39.64 42.45 -24.04
CA LYS A 671 -38.97 42.59 -25.35
C LYS A 671 -37.92 43.70 -25.52
N ARG A 672 -36.63 43.31 -25.59
CA ARG A 672 -35.76 43.52 -26.77
C ARG A 672 -34.33 42.98 -26.59
N ASN A 673 -33.95 42.11 -27.55
CA ASN A 673 -32.65 41.90 -28.20
C ASN A 673 -31.35 41.94 -27.36
N LYS A 674 -30.58 40.85 -27.23
CA LYS A 674 -29.71 40.18 -28.24
C LYS A 674 -28.49 41.05 -28.64
N ARG A 675 -27.30 40.44 -28.48
CA ARG A 675 -25.91 40.90 -28.77
C ARG A 675 -25.25 41.54 -27.54
N GLY A 676 -24.03 41.24 -27.12
CA GLY A 676 -22.94 40.45 -27.71
C GLY A 676 -21.61 41.13 -27.37
N ARG A 677 -20.60 40.31 -27.04
CA ARG A 677 -19.14 40.57 -27.15
C ARG A 677 -18.48 41.70 -26.34
N ASN A 678 -17.45 41.28 -25.61
CA ASN A 678 -16.05 41.69 -25.72
C ASN A 678 -15.68 43.18 -25.91
N ASN A 679 -14.64 43.51 -25.15
CA ASN A 679 -13.51 44.40 -25.45
C ASN A 679 -13.55 45.85 -24.95
N SER A 680 -12.42 46.15 -24.30
CA SER A 680 -11.60 47.36 -24.41
C SER A 680 -12.14 48.67 -23.87
N CYS A 681 -11.57 49.09 -22.75
CA CYS A 681 -11.22 50.49 -22.51
C CYS A 681 -10.44 51.07 -23.71
N PRO A 682 -10.66 52.36 -24.00
CA PRO A 682 -9.54 53.27 -24.07
C PRO A 682 -9.75 54.56 -23.27
N LYS A 683 -8.61 55.13 -22.85
CA LYS A 683 -8.43 56.42 -22.17
C LYS A 683 -8.93 57.59 -23.03
N CYS A 684 -9.38 58.65 -22.37
CA CYS A 684 -9.04 60.02 -22.77
C CYS A 684 -8.61 60.85 -21.56
N GLU A 685 -7.48 61.52 -21.74
CA GLU A 685 -6.84 62.49 -20.87
C GLU A 685 -7.48 63.88 -20.99
N THR A 686 -7.38 64.63 -19.89
CA THR A 686 -7.22 66.09 -19.78
C THR A 686 -8.25 67.01 -20.45
N CYS A 687 -8.98 67.78 -19.63
CA CYS A 687 -8.94 69.26 -19.71
C CYS A 687 -9.45 69.91 -18.40
N PRO A 688 -9.02 71.17 -18.13
CA PRO A 688 -8.84 71.74 -16.80
C PRO A 688 -10.05 72.62 -16.36
N PRO A 689 -10.01 73.22 -15.14
CA PRO A 689 -11.18 73.60 -14.33
C PRO A 689 -11.81 74.90 -14.86
N PRO A 690 -13.03 75.25 -14.43
CA PRO A 690 -13.16 76.38 -13.49
C PRO A 690 -14.46 76.28 -12.65
N PRO A 691 -15.06 77.35 -12.10
CA PRO A 691 -15.05 77.61 -10.67
C PRO A 691 -16.47 77.81 -10.10
N THR A 692 -16.50 78.22 -8.83
CA THR A 692 -17.57 79.02 -8.20
C THR A 692 -19.00 78.48 -8.22
N CYS A 693 -19.38 78.02 -7.03
CA CYS A 693 -20.74 77.94 -6.53
C CYS A 693 -21.50 79.25 -6.78
N GLY A 694 -22.68 79.14 -7.39
CA GLY A 694 -23.68 80.20 -7.51
C GLY A 694 -25.03 79.53 -7.72
N GLU A 695 -25.98 79.95 -6.90
CA GLU A 695 -27.30 79.36 -6.67
C GLU A 695 -28.25 79.42 -7.90
N ASP A 696 -29.25 78.53 -7.81
CA ASP A 696 -30.66 78.70 -8.21
C ASP A 696 -31.27 77.86 -9.36
N ASP A 697 -32.30 77.13 -8.90
CA ASP A 697 -33.61 76.79 -9.49
C ASP A 697 -33.83 75.65 -10.50
N GLY A 698 -34.33 74.53 -9.94
CA GLY A 698 -35.64 73.92 -10.27
C GLY A 698 -35.69 72.98 -11.49
N LYS A 699 -36.41 71.85 -11.52
CA LYS A 699 -37.48 71.24 -10.71
C LYS A 699 -37.57 69.76 -11.11
N SER A 700 -37.86 68.87 -10.16
CA SER A 700 -38.91 67.83 -10.23
C SER A 700 -38.57 66.63 -9.33
N THR A 701 -39.09 66.61 -8.10
CA THR A 701 -39.43 65.41 -7.30
C THR A 701 -40.18 65.87 -6.04
N THR A 702 -41.39 66.40 -6.22
CA THR A 702 -42.19 67.07 -5.18
C THR A 702 -43.14 66.14 -4.40
N LYS A 703 -42.79 64.87 -4.18
CA LYS A 703 -43.60 63.99 -3.31
C LYS A 703 -42.83 63.34 -2.15
N LEU A 704 -41.58 62.94 -2.37
CA LEU A 704 -40.78 62.27 -1.33
C LEU A 704 -40.11 63.24 -0.34
N SER A 705 -39.84 64.48 -0.76
CA SER A 705 -39.17 65.50 0.08
C SER A 705 -40.08 66.08 1.17
N ASN A 706 -41.41 66.13 0.93
CA ASN A 706 -42.35 66.68 1.90
C ASN A 706 -42.68 65.68 3.03
N GLU A 707 -42.70 64.37 2.77
CA GLU A 707 -42.93 63.35 3.81
C GLU A 707 -41.69 63.15 4.70
N LEU A 708 -40.47 63.21 4.11
CA LEU A 708 -39.23 63.12 4.89
C LEU A 708 -39.00 64.35 5.78
N ARG A 709 -39.57 65.51 5.40
CA ARG A 709 -39.49 66.74 6.19
C ARG A 709 -40.45 66.69 7.40
N ASN A 710 -41.66 66.12 7.24
CA ASN A 710 -42.61 65.95 8.34
C ASN A 710 -42.09 64.98 9.42
N CYS A 711 -41.48 63.86 9.02
CA CYS A 711 -40.89 62.90 9.98
C CYS A 711 -39.74 63.52 10.82
N LYS A 712 -38.96 64.44 10.24
CA LYS A 712 -37.89 65.17 10.96
C LYS A 712 -38.44 66.24 11.91
N THR A 713 -39.63 66.79 11.64
CA THR A 713 -40.32 67.75 12.51
C THR A 713 -41.05 67.05 13.66
N ASP A 714 -41.60 65.86 13.43
CA ASP A 714 -42.25 65.06 14.48
C ASP A 714 -41.25 64.50 15.49
N LEU A 715 -40.07 64.09 15.04
CA LEU A 715 -38.97 63.64 15.91
C LEU A 715 -38.42 64.77 16.81
N THR A 716 -38.38 66.02 16.33
CA THR A 716 -37.96 67.17 17.15
C THR A 716 -39.06 67.67 18.08
N ASN A 717 -40.34 67.49 17.73
CA ASN A 717 -41.47 67.83 18.59
C ASN A 717 -41.66 66.82 19.73
N ALA A 718 -41.48 65.50 19.48
CA ALA A 718 -41.49 64.47 20.52
C ALA A 718 -40.38 64.65 21.56
N LYS A 719 -39.22 65.18 21.14
CA LYS A 719 -38.09 65.49 22.04
C LYS A 719 -38.33 66.73 22.92
N ARG A 720 -39.32 67.58 22.58
CA ARG A 720 -39.71 68.77 23.36
C ARG A 720 -40.92 68.54 24.27
N SER A 721 -41.80 67.58 23.99
CA SER A 721 -43.01 67.30 24.78
C SER A 721 -42.79 66.36 25.97
N GLY A 722 -41.67 65.63 26.04
CA GLY A 722 -41.35 64.73 27.17
C GLY A 722 -40.98 65.40 28.51
N ALA A 723 -40.97 66.74 28.59
CA ALA A 723 -40.59 67.47 29.81
C ALA A 723 -41.77 67.97 30.67
N ARG A 724 -43.03 67.65 30.33
CA ARG A 724 -44.17 68.16 31.11
C ARG A 724 -45.40 67.24 31.06
N ALA A 725 -45.40 66.18 31.86
CA ALA A 725 -46.61 65.47 32.25
C ALA A 725 -46.38 64.73 33.58
N THR A 726 -46.55 65.47 34.68
CA THR A 726 -46.92 64.90 35.98
C THR A 726 -48.39 65.21 36.24
N SER A 727 -49.09 64.26 36.87
CA SER A 727 -50.49 64.26 37.32
C SER A 727 -51.56 63.80 36.31
N ALA A 728 -52.04 62.57 36.49
CA ALA A 728 -53.46 62.23 36.66
C ALA A 728 -53.60 60.73 37.02
N ASN A 729 -54.55 60.45 37.91
CA ASN A 729 -54.82 59.19 38.60
C ASN A 729 -55.52 58.12 37.73
N ASP A 730 -55.45 56.89 38.27
CA ASP A 730 -56.44 55.80 38.29
C ASP A 730 -57.18 55.42 37.00
N SER A 731 -56.93 54.19 36.54
CA SER A 731 -57.88 53.06 36.59
C SER A 731 -57.54 52.04 35.50
N ASP A 732 -56.81 50.96 35.84
CA ASP A 732 -56.93 49.69 35.10
C ASP A 732 -56.31 48.54 35.89
N SER A 733 -57.09 48.02 36.84
CA SER A 733 -56.80 46.80 37.57
C SER A 733 -58.01 45.90 37.44
N ASP A 734 -58.18 45.20 36.31
CA ASP A 734 -59.06 44.03 36.19
C ASP A 734 -58.92 43.33 34.82
N GLU A 735 -57.74 42.81 34.46
CA GLU A 735 -57.65 41.82 33.36
C GLU A 735 -56.40 40.91 33.39
N ARG A 736 -55.99 40.44 34.59
CA ARG A 736 -54.83 39.52 34.72
C ARG A 736 -55.03 38.29 35.60
N SER A 737 -56.25 37.99 36.05
CA SER A 737 -56.53 36.91 36.99
C SER A 737 -57.03 35.58 36.40
N ASN A 738 -57.19 35.44 35.07
CA ASN A 738 -57.80 34.23 34.48
C ASN A 738 -56.89 33.26 33.70
N ILE A 739 -55.55 33.35 33.82
CA ILE A 739 -54.63 32.39 33.15
C ILE A 739 -53.83 31.52 34.15
N LEU A 740 -53.84 31.84 35.45
CA LEU A 740 -53.05 31.12 36.46
C LEU A 740 -53.79 29.98 37.19
N ALA A 741 -55.09 29.79 36.96
CA ALA A 741 -55.87 28.75 37.65
C ALA A 741 -55.83 27.36 36.97
N SER A 742 -55.25 27.23 35.77
CA SER A 742 -55.25 25.97 34.99
C SER A 742 -53.91 25.20 35.02
N LEU A 743 -52.92 25.69 35.76
CA LEU A 743 -51.55 25.14 35.81
C LEU A 743 -51.20 24.41 37.11
N GLU A 744 -52.03 24.51 38.16
CA GLU A 744 -51.78 23.84 39.45
C GLU A 744 -52.12 22.34 39.42
N ASP A 745 -52.97 21.87 38.49
CA ASP A 745 -53.37 20.45 38.41
C ASP A 745 -52.42 19.55 37.59
N LEU A 746 -51.49 20.13 36.83
CA LEU A 746 -50.54 19.37 35.97
C LEU A 746 -49.16 19.15 36.60
N PHE A 747 -48.85 19.87 37.68
CA PHE A 747 -47.55 19.81 38.35
C PHE A 747 -47.24 18.45 39.04
N PRO A 748 -48.20 17.74 39.66
CA PRO A 748 -47.92 16.45 40.30
C PRO A 748 -47.53 15.35 39.30
N LEU A 749 -48.12 15.40 38.09
CA LEU A 749 -47.93 14.37 37.06
C LEU A 749 -46.56 14.51 36.37
N PHE A 750 -46.08 15.74 36.20
CA PHE A 750 -44.74 16.02 35.69
C PHE A 750 -43.64 15.62 36.68
N LEU A 751 -43.86 15.83 37.98
CA LEU A 751 -42.92 15.45 39.03
C LEU A 751 -42.77 13.92 39.13
N LEU A 752 -43.86 13.17 38.98
CA LEU A 752 -43.84 11.70 38.92
C LEU A 752 -43.09 11.18 37.69
N LEU A 753 -43.23 11.84 36.53
CA LEU A 753 -42.49 11.49 35.31
C LEU A 753 -40.98 11.73 35.45
N ILE A 754 -40.59 12.85 36.05
CA ILE A 754 -39.16 13.18 36.27
C ILE A 754 -38.53 12.22 37.28
N VAL A 755 -39.23 11.89 38.37
CA VAL A 755 -38.75 10.91 39.36
C VAL A 755 -38.69 9.50 38.76
N GLY A 756 -39.67 9.12 37.94
CA GLY A 756 -39.68 7.84 37.22
C GLY A 756 -38.51 7.69 36.24
N CYS A 757 -38.24 8.69 35.41
CA CYS A 757 -37.11 8.68 34.47
C CYS A 757 -35.75 8.64 35.20
N SER A 758 -35.65 9.33 36.34
CA SER A 758 -34.42 9.34 37.16
C SER A 758 -34.14 7.98 37.80
N ALA A 759 -35.19 7.29 38.27
CA ALA A 759 -35.08 5.95 38.86
C ALA A 759 -34.65 4.90 37.81
N VAL A 760 -35.21 4.97 36.59
CA VAL A 760 -34.81 4.07 35.49
C VAL A 760 -33.35 4.32 35.08
N GLY A 761 -32.92 5.58 35.00
CA GLY A 761 -31.52 5.93 34.73
C GLY A 761 -30.56 5.38 35.79
N LEU A 762 -30.93 5.49 37.07
CA LEU A 762 -30.13 4.93 38.18
C LEU A 762 -30.07 3.39 38.10
N PHE A 763 -31.17 2.73 37.74
CA PHE A 763 -31.23 1.28 37.62
C PHE A 763 -30.36 0.76 36.46
N VAL A 764 -30.33 1.46 35.32
CA VAL A 764 -29.45 1.14 34.19
C VAL A 764 -27.97 1.34 34.57
N LEU A 765 -27.64 2.39 35.32
CA LEU A 765 -26.27 2.64 35.80
C LEU A 765 -25.78 1.56 36.79
N VAL A 766 -26.66 1.06 37.65
CA VAL A 766 -26.37 -0.04 38.57
C VAL A 766 -26.15 -1.35 37.80
N LEU A 767 -26.98 -1.65 36.79
CA LEU A 767 -26.79 -2.83 35.93
C LEU A 767 -25.51 -2.76 35.09
N GLN A 768 -25.13 -1.57 34.61
CA GLN A 768 -23.86 -1.38 33.89
C GLN A 768 -22.65 -1.61 34.79
N ARG A 769 -22.69 -1.14 36.05
CA ARG A 769 -21.60 -1.40 37.02
C ARG A 769 -21.54 -2.86 37.47
N ALA A 770 -22.68 -3.54 37.59
CA ALA A 770 -22.71 -4.97 37.91
C ALA A 770 -22.08 -5.83 36.79
N LYS A 771 -22.23 -5.42 35.52
CA LYS A 771 -21.62 -6.10 34.36
C LYS A 771 -20.08 -5.94 34.33
N SER A 772 -19.54 -4.82 34.78
CA SER A 772 -18.09 -4.59 34.87
C SER A 772 -17.43 -5.36 36.03
N ALA A 773 -18.17 -5.70 37.08
CA ALA A 773 -17.64 -6.45 38.22
C ALA A 773 -17.57 -7.98 37.99
N LEU A 774 -18.25 -8.51 36.97
CA LEU A 774 -18.28 -9.95 36.65
C LEU A 774 -17.24 -10.37 35.58
N GLY A 775 -16.40 -9.45 35.11
CA GLY A 775 -15.46 -9.69 34.00
C GLY A 775 -13.98 -9.67 34.35
N ALA A 776 -13.60 -9.57 35.62
CA ALA A 776 -12.21 -9.45 36.04
C ALA A 776 -11.85 -10.52 37.08
N ASP A 777 -11.61 -11.75 36.62
CA ASP A 777 -10.88 -12.74 37.39
C ASP A 777 -10.07 -13.65 36.46
N GLY A 778 -8.75 -13.63 36.58
CA GLY A 778 -7.86 -14.55 35.87
C GLY A 778 -6.48 -14.00 35.55
N GLY A 779 -5.55 -13.99 36.52
CA GLY A 779 -4.13 -13.73 36.24
C GLY A 779 -3.25 -13.49 37.46
N LYS A 780 -3.14 -14.47 38.36
CA LYS A 780 -2.11 -14.47 39.43
C LYS A 780 -0.73 -14.72 38.82
N SER A 781 0.19 -13.78 39.02
CA SER A 781 1.64 -13.98 38.83
C SER A 781 2.28 -14.17 40.21
N ALA A 782 2.90 -15.33 40.41
CA ALA A 782 3.80 -15.60 41.53
C ALA A 782 5.15 -15.98 40.93
N ASN A 783 6.16 -15.16 41.17
CA ASN A 783 7.57 -15.49 40.93
C ASN A 783 8.19 -15.85 42.28
N ASN A 784 8.81 -17.02 42.35
CA ASN A 784 9.97 -17.30 43.19
C ASN A 784 10.75 -18.49 42.60
N ASP A 785 12.03 -18.21 42.34
CA ASP A 785 13.23 -19.03 42.52
C ASP A 785 13.30 -20.51 42.09
N ALA A 786 14.23 -20.71 41.15
CA ALA A 786 15.41 -21.57 41.23
C ALA A 786 15.27 -23.11 41.31
N ARG A 787 16.00 -23.72 40.36
CA ARG A 787 16.91 -24.88 40.48
C ARG A 787 16.36 -26.28 40.14
N ALA A 788 17.16 -26.92 39.27
CA ALA A 788 17.45 -28.35 39.16
C ALA A 788 16.62 -29.25 38.20
N ALA A 789 17.38 -29.78 37.22
CA ALA A 789 17.53 -31.19 36.83
C ALA A 789 16.36 -31.97 36.20
N ASP A 790 16.60 -32.37 34.95
CA ASP A 790 16.76 -33.77 34.52
C ASP A 790 15.64 -34.78 34.85
N LEU A 791 14.84 -35.19 33.86
CA LEU A 791 14.77 -36.58 33.38
C LEU A 791 13.68 -36.80 32.30
N ALA A 792 13.99 -37.74 31.42
CA ALA A 792 13.22 -38.24 30.28
C ALA A 792 11.94 -39.03 30.60
N LYS A 793 11.02 -39.08 29.62
CA LYS A 793 10.29 -40.25 29.05
C LYS A 793 8.94 -39.80 28.44
N SER A 794 8.81 -39.85 27.12
CA SER A 794 8.12 -40.90 26.34
C SER A 794 6.67 -41.17 26.77
N VAL A 795 5.68 -40.78 25.95
CA VAL A 795 4.45 -41.56 25.71
C VAL A 795 3.95 -41.27 24.28
N TYR A 796 3.56 -42.38 23.64
CA TYR A 796 3.04 -42.61 22.29
C TYR A 796 1.55 -42.24 22.09
N TYR A 797 1.10 -42.38 20.83
CA TYR A 797 -0.29 -42.56 20.31
C TYR A 797 -1.04 -41.28 19.87
N HIS A 798 -1.84 -41.25 18.80
CA HIS A 798 -2.32 -42.28 17.85
C HIS A 798 -2.82 -41.57 16.56
N SER A 799 -2.59 -42.20 15.40
CA SER A 799 -3.33 -41.96 14.14
C SER A 799 -4.76 -42.52 14.23
N PRO A 800 -5.69 -42.12 13.34
CA PRO A 800 -6.26 -43.16 12.49
C PRO A 800 -6.45 -42.80 11.01
N ARG A 801 -6.27 -43.84 10.18
CA ARG A 801 -6.71 -44.02 8.78
C ARG A 801 -8.08 -44.73 8.73
N HIS A 802 -8.61 -44.80 7.50
CA HIS A 802 -9.82 -45.47 6.96
C HIS A 802 -10.99 -44.49 6.74
N GLY A 803 -11.64 -44.38 5.57
CA GLY A 803 -11.67 -45.23 4.38
C GLY A 803 -13.13 -45.39 3.92
N SER A 804 -13.34 -45.54 2.60
CA SER A 804 -14.54 -46.01 1.87
C SER A 804 -15.78 -45.09 1.66
N GLN A 805 -16.00 -44.79 0.37
CA GLN A 805 -17.29 -44.61 -0.35
C GLN A 805 -18.21 -45.87 -0.23
N PRO A 806 -19.43 -45.99 -0.84
CA PRO A 806 -20.12 -45.15 -1.85
C PRO A 806 -21.64 -44.92 -1.59
N LEU A 807 -22.29 -44.12 -2.44
CA LEU A 807 -23.55 -44.44 -3.16
C LEU A 807 -24.13 -43.22 -3.88
N SER A 808 -24.40 -43.41 -5.18
CA SER A 808 -25.28 -42.61 -6.04
C SER A 808 -26.76 -42.79 -5.62
N PRO A 809 -27.68 -41.88 -6.00
CA PRO A 809 -28.45 -42.19 -7.22
C PRO A 809 -28.77 -40.98 -8.12
N ASP A 810 -28.93 -41.30 -9.40
CA ASP A 810 -29.50 -40.48 -10.46
C ASP A 810 -30.99 -40.11 -10.23
N VAL A 811 -31.43 -39.07 -10.96
CA VAL A 811 -32.64 -39.03 -11.83
C VAL A 811 -33.53 -37.77 -11.67
N LYS A 812 -33.48 -36.95 -12.75
CA LYS A 812 -34.53 -36.16 -13.45
C LYS A 812 -34.89 -34.71 -13.09
N ASN A 813 -34.67 -33.89 -14.14
CA ASN A 813 -35.58 -32.95 -14.81
C ASN A 813 -36.02 -31.64 -14.12
N GLY A 814 -35.70 -30.54 -14.80
CA GLY A 814 -36.74 -29.62 -15.30
C GLY A 814 -36.56 -28.13 -15.00
N GLY A 815 -36.28 -27.35 -16.05
CA GLY A 815 -37.00 -26.10 -16.34
C GLY A 815 -36.46 -24.78 -15.79
N ASN A 816 -36.03 -23.93 -16.73
CA ASN A 816 -36.15 -22.46 -16.79
C ASN A 816 -36.47 -21.68 -15.50
N ASP A 817 -35.67 -20.65 -15.18
CA ASP A 817 -36.13 -19.29 -15.48
C ASP A 817 -35.06 -18.18 -15.40
N ARG A 818 -35.36 -17.13 -16.15
CA ARG A 818 -34.62 -15.89 -16.45
C ARG A 818 -34.36 -14.95 -15.26
N MET A 819 -33.46 -13.99 -15.55
CA MET A 819 -33.25 -12.62 -14.99
C MET A 819 -32.04 -12.50 -14.07
N LYS A 820 -31.17 -11.48 -14.13
CA LYS A 820 -31.09 -10.23 -14.92
C LYS A 820 -29.66 -9.68 -14.73
N THR A 821 -28.91 -9.50 -15.81
CA THR A 821 -27.68 -8.68 -15.82
C THR A 821 -28.09 -7.22 -16.03
N ARG A 822 -27.68 -6.32 -15.12
CA ARG A 822 -27.88 -4.86 -15.27
C ARG A 822 -26.51 -4.22 -15.54
N LEU A 823 -26.22 -4.01 -16.82
CA LEU A 823 -25.24 -3.01 -17.29
C LEU A 823 -25.87 -1.62 -17.21
N GLN A 824 -25.12 -0.63 -16.70
CA GLN A 824 -25.41 0.78 -16.92
C GLN A 824 -24.30 1.43 -17.76
N ASN A 825 -24.78 2.07 -18.82
CA ASN A 825 -24.06 2.85 -19.82
C ASN A 825 -23.50 4.17 -19.27
N ARG A 826 -22.33 4.59 -19.80
CA ARG A 826 -22.06 5.98 -20.20
C ARG A 826 -21.32 6.02 -21.55
N LYS A 827 -22.02 6.45 -22.59
CA LYS A 827 -21.55 7.10 -23.86
C LYS A 827 -20.95 8.48 -23.50
N ALA A 828 -20.11 9.20 -24.26
CA ALA A 828 -19.29 9.13 -25.49
C ALA A 828 -18.63 10.57 -25.59
N PRO A 829 -18.03 11.09 -26.69
CA PRO A 829 -17.51 10.49 -27.94
C PRO A 829 -16.09 11.00 -28.35
N GLY A 830 -15.54 10.42 -29.42
CA GLY A 830 -14.40 10.97 -30.18
C GLY A 830 -13.97 10.10 -31.36
N GLU A 831 -14.58 10.32 -32.52
CA GLU A 831 -14.32 9.65 -33.81
C GLU A 831 -12.97 10.05 -34.44
N ARG A 832 -12.30 9.12 -35.15
CA ARG A 832 -12.13 9.14 -36.63
C ARG A 832 -11.26 7.99 -37.20
N ASN A 833 -11.91 7.25 -38.11
CA ASN A 833 -11.46 6.72 -39.41
C ASN A 833 -10.45 5.56 -39.55
N MET A 834 -11.05 4.39 -39.84
CA MET A 834 -10.80 3.42 -40.93
C MET A 834 -9.56 3.59 -41.84
N CYS A 835 -8.83 2.48 -42.03
CA CYS A 835 -8.77 1.75 -43.31
C CYS A 835 -8.33 0.30 -43.08
N LEU A 836 -9.20 -0.65 -43.47
CA LEU A 836 -8.90 -2.08 -43.63
C LEU A 836 -8.45 -2.31 -45.08
N GLY A 837 -7.39 -3.08 -45.27
CA GLY A 837 -6.95 -3.56 -46.58
C GLY A 837 -6.57 -5.04 -46.48
N PHE A 838 -7.48 -5.89 -46.97
CA PHE A 838 -7.25 -7.31 -47.27
C PHE A 838 -6.20 -7.46 -48.38
N GLY A 839 -5.36 -8.48 -48.28
CA GLY A 839 -4.45 -8.88 -49.35
C GLY A 839 -3.94 -10.30 -49.14
N SER A 840 -4.65 -11.26 -49.72
CA SER A 840 -4.22 -12.65 -49.93
C SER A 840 -4.13 -12.84 -51.44
N ILE A 841 -2.97 -13.13 -52.04
CA ILE A 841 -2.79 -13.93 -53.28
C ILE A 841 -1.36 -14.52 -53.32
N PHE A 842 -1.34 -15.78 -53.73
CA PHE A 842 -0.26 -16.73 -54.09
C PHE A 842 0.87 -16.26 -55.04
N GLU A 843 2.01 -16.94 -54.86
CA GLU A 843 3.01 -17.47 -55.83
C GLU A 843 3.32 -16.80 -57.18
N CYS A 844 4.61 -16.50 -57.39
CA CYS A 844 5.46 -17.02 -58.49
C CYS A 844 6.86 -16.40 -58.38
N GLY A 845 7.92 -17.22 -58.29
CA GLY A 845 9.33 -16.79 -58.39
C GLY A 845 10.29 -17.63 -57.58
#